data_AF-A0A7X7U0C7-F1
#
_entry.id   AF-A0A7X7U0C7-F1
#
_cell.length_a   1.000
_cell.length_b   1.000
_cell.length_c   1.000
_cell.angle_alpha   90.00
_cell.angle_beta   90.00
_cell.angle_gamma   90.00
#
_symmetry.space_group_name_H-M   'P 1'
#
loop_
_entity.id
_entity.type
_entity.pdbx_description
1 polymer ?
#
loop_
_entity_poly.entity_id
_entity_poly.type
_entity_poly.pdbx_seq_one_letter_code
_entity_poly.pdbx_strand_id
1 'polypeptide(L)'
;MLSVRIDGREVETTPVSLARLVFDGRVDRHSPAKTPGTTAERSLEQSLESPHCEALSDELLARLRSMYASGSPEIDIQGLCEQVERLCQWHWANPHIAARFFWAAAWLNDVMDRLENAVEFYDLFLQTPSRESHLRLLAYNNRGVLRIRLGRLEGVDDLAQAAIVDSDGQADPQSAGLPAACFNLLNLINVALGSSSLTRVVDEELTAFFMQVPQDSRTLWLGSGSIECREDRPAGLDLADDSGSNLVILRDPTFKRLNALTARLALSAGDWAGGDGAWAANRLATGASQLFLWEARSNGHGHSGNGGAEGADRSVAGRYAYCAEAASLLLSEDIPSSLTRLESPLARAEQSVREELASIESCLSLNRYELAKSRLEVQRRILSSLNRRGRLAGLLARVDAQLERVGYLQSQSEQLDLQRACASMISAVEQFCRLTDLCTAQREYDDLVGRLGRIRSGLEPQVGNEVAALLDELTARLNRHLHRLKRLEIRRSIRGSMRTLRRNWPTDWAEPVSEVAEKALAHCHVNDPQCCVEDWNAVKDRLDGHQGQYHLRKAMALLQAEAASWESVEDELVPALACKPDLWSQVAPLFGLLCPSQGESAAVQMTMRAAAARLFDAGPEPDQADGLSRRAGGLLCRVFEQMQGRANRCMTLWRCVEATLSPVLERENPDAVAQAKDLAQRCLDAWPMGMTELPGRVDPRNPVNVFLESCDKARRLIEAGRLLNAQPPRWDEAMNVYGDLLDLGLDTRDQLKRAATGYYLAACHEGDARHVQRRILSGLEAWVAQRPQDAVVRIRRKDLMQVIAGLRAAADDGPNETQGGGHAPQEKGRSDA
;
A
#
# COMPACT_ATOMS: atom_id res chain seq x y z
N MET A 1 -17.76 -76.93 19.68
CA MET A 1 -19.16 -77.06 19.21
C MET A 1 -20.03 -77.17 20.45
N LEU A 2 -21.20 -76.54 20.44
CA LEU A 2 -22.13 -76.53 21.57
C LEU A 2 -23.44 -77.19 21.15
N SER A 3 -23.95 -78.14 21.94
CA SER A 3 -25.24 -78.78 21.66
C SER A 3 -26.34 -78.01 22.36
N VAL A 4 -27.32 -77.52 21.60
CA VAL A 4 -28.46 -76.73 22.13
C VAL A 4 -29.77 -77.43 21.77
N ARG A 5 -30.72 -77.46 22.70
CA ARG A 5 -32.05 -78.04 22.43
C ARG A 5 -32.98 -76.98 21.82
N ILE A 6 -33.48 -77.26 20.62
CA ILE A 6 -34.44 -76.42 19.88
C ILE A 6 -35.67 -77.27 19.59
N ASP A 7 -36.85 -76.84 20.02
CA ASP A 7 -38.12 -77.56 19.83
C ASP A 7 -38.05 -79.06 20.24
N GLY A 8 -37.33 -79.35 21.33
CA GLY A 8 -37.16 -80.71 21.85
C GLY A 8 -36.10 -81.57 21.16
N ARG A 9 -35.40 -81.06 20.12
CA ARG A 9 -34.30 -81.76 19.42
C ARG A 9 -32.95 -81.18 19.79
N GLU A 10 -31.95 -82.05 19.96
CA GLU A 10 -30.56 -81.63 20.23
C GLU A 10 -29.85 -81.32 18.91
N VAL A 11 -29.32 -80.09 18.79
CA VAL A 11 -28.64 -79.60 17.58
C VAL A 11 -27.22 -79.16 17.95
N GLU A 12 -26.22 -79.74 17.29
CA GLU A 12 -24.82 -79.29 17.42
C GLU A 12 -24.60 -78.01 16.62
N THR A 13 -24.09 -76.98 17.29
CA THR A 13 -23.89 -75.65 16.71
C THR A 13 -22.42 -75.24 16.76
N THR A 14 -21.94 -74.64 15.67
CA THR A 14 -20.70 -73.86 15.66
C THR A 14 -20.96 -72.48 16.28
N PRO A 15 -19.95 -71.76 16.79
CA PRO A 15 -20.12 -70.42 17.35
C PRO A 15 -20.91 -69.45 16.44
N VAL A 16 -20.64 -69.44 15.14
CA VAL A 16 -21.34 -68.61 14.15
C VAL A 16 -22.79 -69.07 13.94
N SER A 17 -23.03 -70.38 13.88
CA SER A 17 -24.40 -70.91 13.70
C SER A 17 -25.26 -70.65 14.93
N LEU A 18 -24.67 -70.76 16.12
CA LEU A 18 -25.31 -70.42 17.38
C LEU A 18 -25.67 -68.93 17.43
N ALA A 19 -24.74 -68.05 17.03
CA ALA A 19 -24.99 -66.62 17.00
C ALA A 19 -26.20 -66.27 16.12
N ARG A 20 -26.30 -66.84 14.91
CA ARG A 20 -27.46 -66.66 14.03
C ARG A 20 -28.76 -67.15 14.67
N LEU A 21 -28.75 -68.34 15.27
CA LEU A 21 -29.94 -68.90 15.93
C LEU A 21 -30.44 -68.04 17.10
N VAL A 22 -29.52 -67.46 17.87
CA VAL A 22 -29.85 -66.52 18.95
C VAL A 22 -30.46 -65.25 18.37
N PHE A 23 -29.85 -64.65 17.35
CA PHE A 23 -30.39 -63.43 16.74
C PHE A 23 -31.68 -63.63 15.94
N ASP A 24 -31.95 -64.85 15.46
CA ASP A 24 -33.22 -65.23 14.83
C ASP A 24 -34.32 -65.57 15.87
N GLY A 25 -34.02 -65.44 17.16
CA GLY A 25 -34.97 -65.69 18.26
C GLY A 25 -35.33 -67.16 18.48
N ARG A 26 -34.59 -68.10 17.88
CA ARG A 26 -34.84 -69.55 18.01
C ARG A 26 -34.27 -70.13 19.31
N VAL A 27 -33.37 -69.39 19.95
CA VAL A 27 -32.64 -69.80 21.15
C VAL A 27 -32.47 -68.58 22.06
N ASP A 28 -32.65 -68.76 23.36
CA ASP A 28 -32.55 -67.72 24.38
C ASP A 28 -31.58 -68.13 25.53
N ARG A 29 -31.41 -67.25 26.53
CA ARG A 29 -30.48 -67.52 27.66
C ARG A 29 -30.82 -68.78 28.46
N HIS A 30 -32.09 -69.15 28.52
CA HIS A 30 -32.61 -70.27 29.33
C HIS A 30 -32.62 -71.59 28.56
N SER A 31 -32.39 -71.53 27.25
CA SER A 31 -32.33 -72.70 26.39
C SER A 31 -31.26 -73.67 26.91
N PRO A 32 -31.61 -74.95 27.14
CA PRO A 32 -30.68 -75.90 27.72
C PRO A 32 -29.59 -76.24 26.70
N ALA A 33 -28.34 -76.10 27.14
CA ALA A 33 -27.14 -76.35 26.36
C ALA A 33 -26.22 -77.35 27.07
N LYS A 34 -25.45 -78.09 26.27
CA LYS A 34 -24.43 -79.04 26.72
C LYS A 34 -23.10 -78.74 26.04
N THR A 35 -22.05 -78.64 26.86
CA THR A 35 -20.68 -78.61 26.36
C THR A 35 -20.19 -80.03 26.06
N PRO A 36 -19.38 -80.21 25.00
CA PRO A 36 -18.96 -81.52 24.55
C PRO A 36 -18.21 -82.26 25.65
N GLY A 37 -18.64 -83.49 25.95
CA GLY A 37 -18.06 -84.33 27.01
C GLY A 37 -18.71 -84.19 28.39
N THR A 38 -19.76 -83.36 28.55
CA THR A 38 -20.52 -83.23 29.81
C THR A 38 -21.95 -83.76 29.68
N THR A 39 -22.46 -84.40 30.74
CA THR A 39 -23.85 -84.91 30.78
C THR A 39 -24.83 -83.91 31.41
N ALA A 40 -24.33 -82.84 32.05
CA ALA A 40 -25.13 -81.85 32.74
C ALA A 40 -25.60 -80.76 31.77
N GLU A 41 -26.92 -80.58 31.65
CA GLU A 41 -27.52 -79.45 30.95
C GLU A 41 -27.40 -78.20 31.83
N ARG A 42 -26.93 -77.11 31.24
CA ARG A 42 -26.91 -75.77 31.85
C ARG A 42 -27.69 -74.82 30.97
N SER A 43 -28.01 -73.63 31.49
CA SER A 43 -28.54 -72.56 30.64
C SER A 43 -27.51 -72.19 29.58
N LEU A 44 -27.96 -71.72 28.42
CA LEU A 44 -27.08 -71.34 27.32
C LEU A 44 -26.06 -70.30 27.76
N GLU A 45 -26.53 -69.30 28.50
CA GLU A 45 -25.73 -68.21 29.09
C GLU A 45 -24.57 -68.72 29.95
N GLN A 46 -24.78 -69.78 30.75
CA GLN A 46 -23.74 -70.40 31.58
C GLN A 46 -22.80 -71.34 30.80
N SER A 47 -23.16 -71.67 29.56
CA SER A 47 -22.42 -72.59 28.69
C SER A 47 -21.63 -71.88 27.60
N LEU A 48 -21.77 -70.56 27.47
CA LEU A 48 -21.03 -69.77 26.48
C LEU A 48 -19.56 -69.63 26.87
N GLU A 49 -18.67 -70.10 26.00
CA GLU A 49 -17.24 -69.82 26.06
C GLU A 49 -16.86 -68.62 25.19
N SER A 50 -15.67 -68.05 25.41
CA SER A 50 -15.17 -66.86 24.68
C SER A 50 -15.40 -66.90 23.16
N PRO A 51 -15.15 -67.99 22.42
CA PRO A 51 -15.41 -68.05 20.97
C PRO A 51 -16.88 -67.86 20.58
N HIS A 52 -17.81 -68.26 21.45
CA HIS A 52 -19.25 -68.11 21.23
C HIS A 52 -19.72 -66.68 21.55
N CYS A 53 -19.16 -66.06 22.59
CA CYS A 53 -19.44 -64.67 22.92
C CYS A 53 -18.92 -63.70 21.85
N GLU A 54 -17.72 -63.93 21.32
CA GLU A 54 -17.19 -63.13 20.21
C GLU A 54 -18.00 -63.35 18.93
N ALA A 55 -18.42 -64.58 18.62
CA ALA A 55 -19.28 -64.85 17.47
C ALA A 55 -20.64 -64.13 17.55
N LEU A 56 -21.21 -63.96 18.75
CA LEU A 56 -22.41 -63.15 18.96
C LEU A 56 -22.14 -61.65 18.71
N SER A 57 -20.98 -61.14 19.13
CA SER A 57 -20.55 -59.77 18.86
C SER A 57 -20.26 -59.51 17.38
N ASP A 58 -19.70 -60.50 16.66
CA ASP A 58 -19.43 -60.44 15.23
C ASP A 58 -20.73 -60.49 14.41
N GLU A 59 -21.69 -61.33 14.79
CA GLU A 59 -23.01 -61.41 14.16
C GLU A 59 -23.79 -60.10 14.37
N LEU A 60 -23.72 -59.49 15.56
CA LEU A 60 -24.26 -58.15 15.80
C LEU A 60 -23.67 -57.12 14.84
N LEU A 61 -22.34 -57.08 14.73
CA LEU A 61 -21.65 -56.15 13.83
C LEU A 61 -22.04 -56.37 12.37
N ALA A 62 -22.19 -57.63 11.95
CA ALA A 62 -22.65 -57.97 10.60
C ALA A 62 -24.08 -57.47 10.33
N ARG A 63 -24.99 -57.62 11.30
CA ARG A 63 -26.37 -57.10 11.21
C ARG A 63 -26.42 -55.57 11.19
N LEU A 64 -25.63 -54.90 12.03
CA LEU A 64 -25.52 -53.43 12.02
C LEU A 64 -24.96 -52.91 10.68
N ARG A 65 -23.90 -53.53 10.14
CA ARG A 65 -23.32 -53.14 8.84
C ARG A 65 -24.28 -53.36 7.68
N SER A 66 -25.08 -54.42 7.73
CA SER A 66 -26.03 -54.70 6.66
C SER A 66 -27.21 -53.73 6.62
N MET A 67 -27.46 -52.95 7.69
CA MET A 67 -28.40 -51.81 7.66
C MET A 67 -27.97 -50.72 6.66
N TYR A 68 -26.67 -50.65 6.33
CA TYR A 68 -26.10 -49.62 5.48
C TYR A 68 -25.73 -50.07 4.06
N ALA A 69 -25.84 -51.37 3.76
CA ALA A 69 -25.54 -51.92 2.45
C ALA A 69 -26.71 -51.67 1.47
N SER A 70 -26.44 -51.04 0.33
CA SER A 70 -27.43 -50.60 -0.69
C SER A 70 -28.13 -51.73 -1.48
N GLY A 71 -28.24 -52.92 -0.92
CA GLY A 71 -28.91 -54.08 -1.51
C GLY A 71 -29.18 -55.24 -0.54
N SER A 72 -29.17 -54.97 0.78
CA SER A 72 -29.52 -55.98 1.79
C SER A 72 -31.04 -56.17 1.89
N PRO A 73 -31.53 -57.35 2.31
CA PRO A 73 -32.95 -57.50 2.66
C PRO A 73 -33.31 -56.52 3.78
N GLU A 74 -34.53 -55.97 3.76
CA GLU A 74 -35.04 -55.09 4.83
C GLU A 74 -34.83 -55.76 6.20
N ILE A 75 -33.83 -55.27 6.95
CA ILE A 75 -33.58 -55.72 8.30
C ILE A 75 -34.68 -55.13 9.18
N ASP A 76 -35.38 -55.98 9.91
CA ASP A 76 -36.30 -55.54 10.95
C ASP A 76 -35.51 -54.92 12.11
N ILE A 77 -35.38 -53.59 12.08
CA ILE A 77 -34.65 -52.80 13.09
C ILE A 77 -35.29 -52.96 14.46
N GLN A 78 -36.63 -53.07 14.52
CA GLN A 78 -37.34 -53.29 15.78
C GLN A 78 -37.02 -54.66 16.35
N GLY A 79 -37.10 -55.72 15.53
CA GLY A 79 -36.73 -57.07 15.92
C GLY A 79 -35.27 -57.19 16.38
N LEU A 80 -34.35 -56.50 15.69
CA LEU A 80 -32.94 -56.44 16.09
C LEU A 80 -32.77 -55.71 17.43
N CYS A 81 -33.45 -54.57 17.63
CA CYS A 81 -33.41 -53.79 18.87
C CYS A 81 -33.88 -54.63 20.06
N GLU A 82 -35.06 -55.26 19.96
CA GLU A 82 -35.60 -56.13 21.02
C GLU A 82 -34.67 -57.30 21.33
N GLN A 83 -34.02 -57.87 20.31
CA GLN A 83 -33.11 -58.98 20.49
C GLN A 83 -31.80 -58.55 21.17
N VAL A 84 -31.25 -57.38 20.83
CA VAL A 84 -30.08 -56.82 21.49
C VAL A 84 -30.40 -56.43 22.94
N GLU A 85 -31.57 -55.86 23.21
CA GLU A 85 -32.05 -55.57 24.58
C GLU A 85 -32.14 -56.84 25.43
N ARG A 86 -32.63 -57.96 24.87
CA ARG A 86 -32.63 -59.26 25.56
C ARG A 86 -31.21 -59.76 25.84
N LEU A 87 -30.26 -59.54 24.92
CA LEU A 87 -28.85 -59.90 25.11
C LEU A 87 -28.16 -59.05 26.18
N CYS A 88 -28.58 -57.80 26.37
CA CYS A 88 -28.12 -56.96 27.48
C CYS A 88 -28.52 -57.51 28.86
N GLN A 89 -29.53 -58.39 28.94
CA GLN A 89 -29.95 -59.04 30.18
C GLN A 89 -29.15 -60.31 30.51
N TRP A 90 -28.17 -60.67 29.67
CA TRP A 90 -27.31 -61.81 29.91
C TRP A 90 -26.13 -61.41 30.81
N HIS A 91 -25.69 -62.35 31.64
CA HIS A 91 -24.53 -62.29 32.50
C HIS A 91 -23.31 -62.64 31.66
N TRP A 92 -22.67 -61.60 31.15
CA TRP A 92 -21.45 -61.75 30.36
C TRP A 92 -20.23 -61.92 31.26
N ALA A 93 -19.47 -63.01 31.08
CA ALA A 93 -18.19 -63.20 31.77
C ALA A 93 -17.11 -62.19 31.33
N ASN A 94 -17.24 -61.59 30.15
CA ASN A 94 -16.33 -60.58 29.62
C ASN A 94 -17.05 -59.21 29.55
N PRO A 95 -16.63 -58.21 30.36
CA PRO A 95 -17.29 -56.90 30.38
C PRO A 95 -17.17 -56.14 29.06
N HIS A 96 -16.15 -56.39 28.25
CA HIS A 96 -16.00 -55.75 26.95
C HIS A 96 -17.07 -56.19 25.95
N ILE A 97 -17.50 -57.45 26.02
CA ILE A 97 -18.56 -57.97 25.16
C ILE A 97 -19.91 -57.39 25.60
N ALA A 98 -20.16 -57.31 26.91
CA ALA A 98 -21.33 -56.62 27.45
C ALA A 98 -21.40 -55.16 26.99
N ALA A 99 -20.27 -54.45 27.02
CA ALA A 99 -20.18 -53.07 26.58
C ALA A 99 -20.60 -52.88 25.11
N ARG A 100 -20.22 -53.79 24.21
CA ARG A 100 -20.65 -53.73 22.79
C ARG A 100 -22.17 -53.88 22.64
N PHE A 101 -22.78 -54.78 23.41
CA PHE A 101 -24.25 -54.93 23.42
C PHE A 101 -24.95 -53.73 24.02
N PHE A 102 -24.45 -53.16 25.13
CA PHE A 102 -25.01 -51.93 25.70
C PHE A 102 -24.90 -50.74 24.74
N TRP A 103 -23.75 -50.56 24.07
CA TRP A 103 -23.58 -49.49 23.08
C TRP A 103 -24.52 -49.68 21.88
N ALA A 104 -24.64 -50.90 21.36
CA ALA A 104 -25.53 -51.19 20.24
C ALA A 104 -27.01 -51.06 20.63
N ALA A 105 -27.40 -51.47 21.84
CA ALA A 105 -28.75 -51.26 22.38
C ALA A 105 -29.08 -49.78 22.48
N ALA A 106 -28.13 -48.98 22.99
CA ALA A 106 -28.27 -47.54 23.10
C ALA A 106 -28.43 -46.88 21.72
N TRP A 107 -27.58 -47.26 20.77
CA TRP A 107 -27.62 -46.74 19.41
C TRP A 107 -28.89 -47.13 18.66
N LEU A 108 -29.32 -48.40 18.75
CA LEU A 108 -30.57 -48.86 18.12
C LEU A 108 -31.79 -48.17 18.75
N ASN A 109 -31.80 -47.97 20.07
CA ASN A 109 -32.87 -47.20 20.72
C ASN A 109 -32.86 -45.73 20.30
N ASP A 110 -31.70 -45.11 20.08
CA ASP A 110 -31.57 -43.74 19.53
C ASP A 110 -32.13 -43.66 18.10
N VAL A 111 -31.74 -44.59 17.22
CA VAL A 111 -32.27 -44.68 15.84
C VAL A 111 -33.78 -44.90 15.81
N MET A 112 -34.33 -45.62 16.79
CA MET A 112 -35.76 -45.90 16.94
C MET A 112 -36.51 -44.82 17.73
N ASP A 113 -35.86 -43.69 18.06
CA ASP A 113 -36.43 -42.56 18.81
C ASP A 113 -36.94 -42.94 20.22
N ARG A 114 -36.42 -44.02 20.81
CA ARG A 114 -36.67 -44.48 22.18
C ARG A 114 -35.67 -43.82 23.14
N LEU A 115 -35.76 -42.50 23.24
CA LEU A 115 -34.73 -41.64 23.85
C LEU A 115 -34.37 -42.00 25.31
N GLU A 116 -35.35 -42.32 26.16
CA GLU A 116 -35.10 -42.67 27.57
C GLU A 116 -34.31 -43.98 27.70
N ASN A 117 -34.73 -45.02 26.99
CA ASN A 117 -34.02 -46.31 26.94
C ASN A 117 -32.60 -46.15 26.37
N ALA A 118 -32.45 -45.32 25.33
CA ALA A 118 -31.15 -45.04 24.74
C ALA A 118 -30.19 -44.42 25.76
N VAL A 119 -30.66 -43.45 26.56
CA VAL A 119 -29.86 -42.84 27.64
C VAL A 119 -29.48 -43.87 28.71
N GLU A 120 -30.41 -44.71 29.15
CA GLU A 120 -30.14 -45.77 30.13
C GLU A 120 -29.07 -46.75 29.63
N PHE A 121 -29.14 -47.18 28.38
CA PHE A 121 -28.13 -48.08 27.80
C PHE A 121 -26.78 -47.39 27.57
N TYR A 122 -26.74 -46.10 27.20
CA TYR A 122 -25.49 -45.34 27.15
C TYR A 122 -24.88 -45.18 28.56
N ASP A 123 -25.71 -45.00 29.60
CA ASP A 123 -25.27 -44.98 31.00
C ASP A 123 -24.64 -46.31 31.41
N LEU A 124 -25.31 -47.43 31.13
CA LEU A 124 -24.78 -48.78 31.39
C LEU A 124 -23.48 -49.05 30.64
N PHE A 125 -23.40 -48.62 29.37
CA PHE A 125 -22.18 -48.71 28.58
C PHE A 125 -21.03 -47.90 29.20
N LEU A 126 -21.28 -46.65 29.57
CA LEU A 126 -20.25 -45.76 30.13
C LEU A 126 -19.77 -46.21 31.52
N GLN A 127 -20.59 -46.94 32.28
CA GLN A 127 -20.21 -47.58 33.54
C GLN A 127 -19.45 -48.91 33.35
N THR A 128 -19.54 -49.52 32.15
CA THR A 128 -18.90 -50.80 31.85
C THR A 128 -17.49 -50.60 31.25
N PRO A 129 -16.46 -51.33 31.70
CA PRO A 129 -15.13 -51.28 31.10
C PRO A 129 -15.15 -51.73 29.63
N SER A 130 -14.67 -50.87 28.72
CA SER A 130 -14.59 -51.12 27.28
C SER A 130 -13.18 -50.86 26.76
N ARG A 131 -12.72 -51.63 25.78
CA ARG A 131 -11.43 -51.39 25.09
C ARG A 131 -11.57 -50.36 23.97
N GLU A 132 -12.80 -50.07 23.59
CA GLU A 132 -13.21 -49.20 22.51
C GLU A 132 -13.37 -47.76 23.01
N SER A 133 -12.24 -47.10 23.32
CA SER A 133 -12.20 -45.72 23.84
C SER A 133 -12.94 -44.71 22.95
N HIS A 134 -12.96 -44.94 21.63
CA HIS A 134 -13.70 -44.14 20.67
C HIS A 134 -15.22 -44.24 20.83
N LEU A 135 -15.74 -45.43 21.15
CA LEU A 135 -17.17 -45.62 21.40
C LEU A 135 -17.61 -44.88 22.66
N ARG A 136 -16.70 -44.69 23.63
CA ARG A 136 -16.97 -43.86 24.82
C ARG A 136 -17.16 -42.40 24.47
N LEU A 137 -16.32 -41.83 23.62
CA LEU A 137 -16.49 -40.45 23.14
C LEU A 137 -17.79 -40.29 22.34
N LEU A 138 -18.12 -41.26 21.48
CA LEU A 138 -19.41 -41.29 20.77
C LEU A 138 -20.60 -41.42 21.71
N ALA A 139 -20.49 -42.24 22.76
CA ALA A 139 -21.55 -42.40 23.75
C ALA A 139 -21.76 -41.13 24.58
N TYR A 140 -20.69 -40.45 25.01
CA TYR A 140 -20.82 -39.13 25.66
C TYR A 140 -21.49 -38.12 24.72
N ASN A 141 -21.09 -38.07 23.45
CA ASN A 141 -21.76 -37.21 22.47
C ASN A 141 -23.26 -37.54 22.33
N ASN A 142 -23.59 -38.80 22.04
CA ASN A 142 -24.97 -39.21 21.77
C ASN A 142 -25.85 -39.07 23.01
N ARG A 143 -25.35 -39.51 24.18
CA ARG A 143 -26.04 -39.31 25.46
C ARG A 143 -26.24 -37.84 25.79
N GLY A 144 -25.24 -37.00 25.52
CA GLY A 144 -25.33 -35.55 25.69
C GLY A 144 -26.45 -34.95 24.83
N VAL A 145 -26.48 -35.27 23.53
CA VAL A 145 -27.56 -34.86 22.61
C VAL A 145 -28.92 -35.34 23.10
N LEU A 146 -29.04 -36.60 23.50
CA LEU A 146 -30.30 -37.19 24.00
C LEU A 146 -30.77 -36.53 25.30
N ARG A 147 -29.86 -36.28 26.26
CA ARG A 147 -30.19 -35.58 27.51
C ARG A 147 -30.65 -34.16 27.24
N ILE A 148 -30.00 -33.44 26.33
CA ILE A 148 -30.47 -32.11 25.92
C ILE A 148 -31.86 -32.21 25.25
N ARG A 149 -32.10 -33.19 24.36
CA ARG A 149 -33.43 -33.48 23.76
C ARG A 149 -34.50 -33.87 24.79
N LEU A 150 -34.11 -34.40 25.95
CA LEU A 150 -35.01 -34.67 27.08
C LEU A 150 -35.15 -33.49 28.05
N GLY A 151 -34.47 -32.37 27.77
CA GLY A 151 -34.51 -31.17 28.61
C GLY A 151 -33.65 -31.27 29.88
N ARG A 152 -32.61 -32.11 29.86
CA ARG A 152 -31.70 -32.40 30.97
C ARG A 152 -30.35 -31.70 30.75
N LEU A 153 -29.85 -30.97 31.74
CA LEU A 153 -28.66 -30.11 31.63
C LEU A 153 -27.35 -30.87 31.78
N GLU A 154 -27.39 -32.07 32.36
CA GLU A 154 -26.24 -32.98 32.46
C GLU A 154 -25.69 -33.36 31.08
N GLY A 155 -26.46 -33.11 30.01
CA GLY A 155 -25.99 -33.24 28.64
C GLY A 155 -24.90 -32.22 28.25
N VAL A 156 -24.76 -31.08 28.95
CA VAL A 156 -23.69 -30.10 28.73
C VAL A 156 -22.34 -30.72 29.08
N ASP A 157 -22.25 -31.35 30.24
CA ASP A 157 -21.04 -32.04 30.72
C ASP A 157 -20.66 -33.19 29.79
N ASP A 158 -21.64 -33.96 29.32
CA ASP A 158 -21.41 -35.05 28.38
C ASP A 158 -20.84 -34.56 27.04
N LEU A 159 -21.39 -33.46 26.51
CA LEU A 159 -20.87 -32.84 25.29
C LEU A 159 -19.49 -32.22 25.51
N ALA A 160 -19.24 -31.62 26.67
CA ALA A 160 -17.94 -31.08 27.05
C ALA A 160 -16.89 -32.20 27.18
N GLN A 161 -17.22 -33.31 27.84
CA GLN A 161 -16.36 -34.48 27.99
C GLN A 161 -15.99 -35.11 26.64
N ALA A 162 -16.94 -35.14 25.69
CA ALA A 162 -16.68 -35.65 24.35
C ALA A 162 -15.89 -34.68 23.46
N ALA A 163 -16.02 -33.37 23.68
CA ALA A 163 -15.35 -32.33 22.92
C ALA A 163 -13.95 -31.96 23.46
N ILE A 164 -13.74 -32.11 24.77
CA ILE A 164 -12.56 -31.65 25.51
C ILE A 164 -11.98 -32.85 26.26
N VAL A 165 -10.86 -33.38 25.79
CA VAL A 165 -10.24 -34.58 26.37
C VAL A 165 -9.20 -34.20 27.42
N ASP A 166 -9.30 -34.78 28.62
CA ASP A 166 -8.28 -34.68 29.65
C ASP A 166 -7.02 -35.45 29.24
N SER A 167 -5.92 -34.73 29.08
CA SER A 167 -4.61 -35.29 28.75
C SER A 167 -3.91 -35.83 29.99
N ASP A 168 -4.45 -36.90 30.59
CA ASP A 168 -3.69 -37.67 31.57
C ASP A 168 -2.72 -38.60 30.84
N GLY A 169 -1.57 -38.03 30.48
CA GLY A 169 -0.29 -38.73 30.50
C GLY A 169 -0.16 -40.06 29.76
N GLN A 170 -0.51 -40.13 28.48
CA GLN A 170 0.17 -40.98 27.49
C GLN A 170 -0.22 -40.52 26.09
N ALA A 171 0.78 -40.08 25.31
CA ALA A 171 0.61 -39.60 23.95
C ALA A 171 0.27 -40.77 23.00
N ASP A 172 -1.00 -41.18 23.00
CA ASP A 172 -1.57 -41.97 21.91
C ASP A 172 -2.19 -41.01 20.87
N PRO A 173 -1.97 -41.21 19.56
CA PRO A 173 -2.38 -40.30 18.48
C PRO A 173 -3.90 -40.23 18.22
N GLN A 174 -4.72 -40.74 19.15
CA GLN A 174 -6.19 -40.79 19.10
C GLN A 174 -6.89 -39.80 20.06
N SER A 175 -6.13 -38.94 20.75
CA SER A 175 -6.55 -38.19 21.94
C SER A 175 -7.06 -36.76 21.70
N ALA A 176 -7.69 -36.47 20.56
CA ALA A 176 -8.40 -35.21 20.37
C ALA A 176 -9.92 -35.41 20.50
N GLY A 177 -10.65 -34.35 20.89
CA GLY A 177 -12.10 -34.39 21.06
C GLY A 177 -12.86 -34.70 19.78
N LEU A 178 -14.08 -35.23 19.93
CA LEU A 178 -14.92 -35.62 18.80
C LEU A 178 -15.41 -34.36 18.05
N PRO A 179 -15.18 -34.24 16.73
CA PRO A 179 -15.64 -33.08 15.96
C PRO A 179 -17.16 -32.83 16.04
N ALA A 180 -17.96 -33.92 16.05
CA ALA A 180 -19.41 -33.83 16.23
C ALA A 180 -19.78 -33.27 17.62
N ALA A 181 -19.04 -33.62 18.67
CA ALA A 181 -19.26 -33.07 20.01
C ALA A 181 -18.87 -31.58 20.07
N CYS A 182 -17.77 -31.19 19.42
CA CYS A 182 -17.39 -29.78 19.27
C CYS A 182 -18.50 -28.97 18.58
N PHE A 183 -19.07 -29.52 17.51
CA PHE A 183 -20.20 -28.91 16.80
C PHE A 183 -21.47 -28.84 17.66
N ASN A 184 -21.82 -29.91 18.36
CA ASN A 184 -22.98 -29.97 19.23
C ASN A 184 -22.87 -29.00 20.41
N LEU A 185 -21.69 -28.91 21.03
CA LEU A 185 -21.42 -27.96 22.11
C LEU A 185 -21.45 -26.51 21.60
N LEU A 186 -20.89 -26.23 20.42
CA LEU A 186 -21.03 -24.92 19.78
C LEU A 186 -22.48 -24.55 19.49
N ASN A 187 -23.28 -25.49 18.97
CA ASN A 187 -24.70 -25.24 18.72
C ASN A 187 -25.44 -24.93 20.02
N LEU A 188 -25.15 -25.67 21.10
CA LEU A 188 -25.73 -25.42 22.41
C LEU A 188 -25.30 -24.04 22.97
N ILE A 189 -24.03 -23.68 22.87
CA ILE A 189 -23.51 -22.36 23.29
C ILE A 189 -24.17 -21.23 22.49
N ASN A 190 -24.28 -21.38 21.17
CA ASN A 190 -24.92 -20.39 20.29
C ASN A 190 -26.39 -20.19 20.66
N VAL A 191 -27.12 -21.28 20.96
CA VAL A 191 -28.51 -21.22 21.42
C VAL A 191 -28.61 -20.62 22.82
N ALA A 192 -27.67 -20.95 23.72
CA ALA A 192 -27.59 -20.40 25.07
C ALA A 192 -27.37 -18.90 25.10
N LEU A 193 -26.52 -18.34 24.23
CA LEU A 193 -26.31 -16.89 24.11
C LEU A 193 -27.57 -16.16 23.61
N GLY A 194 -28.49 -16.86 22.93
CA GLY A 194 -29.79 -16.32 22.52
C GLY A 194 -30.82 -16.20 23.66
N SER A 195 -30.53 -16.71 24.86
CA SER A 195 -31.44 -16.70 26.02
C SER A 195 -30.68 -16.48 27.33
N SER A 196 -30.93 -15.37 28.02
CA SER A 196 -30.22 -15.03 29.26
C SER A 196 -30.39 -16.06 30.39
N SER A 197 -31.52 -16.77 30.42
CA SER A 197 -31.75 -17.86 31.39
C SER A 197 -30.89 -19.09 31.07
N LEU A 198 -30.73 -19.43 29.79
CA LEU A 198 -29.91 -20.55 29.33
C LEU A 198 -28.42 -20.19 29.40
N THR A 199 -28.05 -18.95 29.10
CA THR A 199 -26.67 -18.45 29.24
C THR A 199 -26.15 -18.68 30.65
N ARG A 200 -26.95 -18.38 31.69
CA ARG A 200 -26.52 -18.58 33.08
C ARG A 200 -26.27 -20.05 33.41
N VAL A 201 -27.21 -20.91 33.05
CA VAL A 201 -27.19 -22.31 33.47
C VAL A 201 -26.15 -23.11 32.68
N VAL A 202 -26.02 -22.87 31.37
CA VAL A 202 -24.95 -23.49 30.57
C VAL A 202 -23.58 -22.98 30.99
N ASP A 203 -23.47 -21.71 31.42
CA ASP A 203 -22.23 -21.18 32.00
C ASP A 203 -21.87 -21.87 33.30
N GLU A 204 -22.84 -22.13 34.19
CA GLU A 204 -22.60 -22.85 35.45
C GLU A 204 -22.11 -24.29 35.22
N GLU A 205 -22.72 -25.04 34.30
CA GLU A 205 -22.28 -26.40 33.94
C GLU A 205 -20.87 -26.39 33.30
N LEU A 206 -20.63 -25.51 32.31
CA LEU A 206 -19.30 -25.38 31.71
C LEU A 206 -18.24 -24.97 32.73
N THR A 207 -18.56 -24.06 33.64
CA THR A 207 -17.67 -23.67 34.73
C THR A 207 -17.38 -24.85 35.64
N ALA A 208 -18.40 -25.63 36.04
CA ALA A 208 -18.24 -26.81 36.86
C ALA A 208 -17.34 -27.86 36.20
N PHE A 209 -17.53 -28.09 34.90
CA PHE A 209 -16.67 -28.96 34.08
C PHE A 209 -15.23 -28.44 34.06
N PHE A 210 -15.00 -27.19 33.64
CA PHE A 210 -13.65 -26.64 33.52
C PHE A 210 -12.92 -26.53 34.85
N MET A 211 -13.63 -26.41 35.97
CA MET A 211 -13.03 -26.43 37.31
C MET A 211 -12.41 -27.79 37.68
N GLN A 212 -12.89 -28.88 37.08
CA GLN A 212 -12.37 -30.24 37.28
C GLN A 212 -11.22 -30.57 36.32
N VAL A 213 -11.15 -29.87 35.17
CA VAL A 213 -10.10 -30.04 34.15
C VAL A 213 -8.75 -29.47 34.65
N PRO A 214 -7.60 -30.15 34.36
CA PRO A 214 -6.26 -29.67 34.71
C PRO A 214 -5.97 -28.25 34.21
N GLN A 215 -5.16 -27.50 34.96
CA GLN A 215 -4.92 -26.08 34.69
C GLN A 215 -4.31 -25.81 33.30
N ASP A 216 -3.44 -26.69 32.81
CA ASP A 216 -2.84 -26.58 31.47
C ASP A 216 -3.89 -26.74 30.37
N SER A 217 -4.79 -27.72 30.50
CA SER A 217 -5.93 -27.91 29.60
C SER A 217 -6.92 -26.75 29.68
N ARG A 218 -7.18 -26.22 30.88
CA ARG A 218 -8.08 -25.06 31.07
C ARG A 218 -7.52 -23.79 30.42
N THR A 219 -6.23 -23.50 30.62
CA THR A 219 -5.57 -22.33 30.01
C THR A 219 -5.44 -22.47 28.50
N LEU A 220 -5.27 -23.70 28.01
CA LEU A 220 -5.40 -24.02 26.61
C LEU A 220 -6.82 -23.59 26.16
N TRP A 221 -7.87 -24.25 26.61
CA TRP A 221 -9.22 -24.04 26.07
C TRP A 221 -9.85 -22.64 26.32
N LEU A 222 -9.57 -22.01 27.45
CA LEU A 222 -10.19 -20.73 27.85
C LEU A 222 -9.24 -19.53 27.76
N GLY A 223 -7.96 -19.75 27.45
CA GLY A 223 -6.91 -18.72 27.43
C GLY A 223 -6.28 -18.45 28.80
N SER A 224 -5.09 -17.82 28.81
CA SER A 224 -4.43 -17.41 30.05
C SER A 224 -5.20 -16.25 30.68
N GLY A 225 -6.00 -16.56 31.71
CA GLY A 225 -6.71 -15.57 32.50
C GLY A 225 -5.76 -14.76 33.40
N SER A 226 -4.95 -13.86 32.82
CA SER A 226 -4.42 -12.74 33.59
C SER A 226 -5.55 -11.72 33.74
N ILE A 227 -6.23 -11.76 34.88
CA ILE A 227 -7.04 -10.65 35.33
C ILE A 227 -6.04 -9.54 35.69
N GLU A 228 -5.78 -8.63 34.77
CA GLU A 228 -5.29 -7.30 35.15
C GLU A 228 -6.41 -6.65 35.96
N CYS A 229 -6.39 -6.87 37.27
CA CYS A 229 -7.11 -6.05 38.22
C CYS A 229 -6.56 -4.63 38.04
N ARG A 230 -7.29 -3.83 37.27
CA ARG A 230 -7.15 -2.38 37.24
C ARG A 230 -7.35 -1.88 38.67
N GLU A 231 -6.25 -1.58 39.34
CA GLU A 231 -6.22 -0.84 40.60
C GLU A 231 -6.95 0.48 40.38
N ASP A 232 -8.16 0.58 40.91
CA ASP A 232 -8.80 1.84 41.30
C ASP A 232 -10.05 1.51 42.13
N ARG A 233 -9.85 1.16 43.40
CA ARG A 233 -10.83 1.43 44.46
C ARG A 233 -10.13 1.57 45.83
N PRO A 234 -10.55 2.54 46.65
CA PRO A 234 -9.81 2.94 47.84
C PRO A 234 -9.99 1.92 48.97
N ALA A 235 -8.96 1.85 49.80
CA ALA A 235 -8.86 0.99 50.96
C ALA A 235 -10.03 1.14 51.94
N GLY A 236 -10.55 0.01 52.40
CA GLY A 236 -11.34 -0.09 53.62
C GLY A 236 -12.52 -1.04 53.53
N LEU A 237 -12.30 -2.31 53.90
CA LEU A 237 -13.05 -3.08 54.91
C LEU A 237 -12.80 -4.58 54.70
N ASP A 238 -12.15 -5.20 55.67
CA ASP A 238 -12.04 -6.65 55.83
C ASP A 238 -13.42 -7.30 55.92
N LEU A 239 -13.60 -8.45 55.25
CA LEU A 239 -14.32 -9.63 55.76
C LEU A 239 -14.21 -10.80 54.75
N ALA A 240 -13.52 -11.85 55.19
CA ALA A 240 -13.66 -13.27 54.83
C ALA A 240 -13.52 -13.73 53.35
N ASP A 241 -12.40 -14.42 53.11
CA ASP A 241 -12.29 -15.63 52.28
C ASP A 241 -12.93 -15.61 50.88
N ASP A 242 -12.20 -15.10 49.88
CA ASP A 242 -12.58 -15.22 48.46
C ASP A 242 -11.42 -15.79 47.62
N SER A 243 -10.85 -16.90 48.10
CA SER A 243 -9.94 -17.74 47.31
C SER A 243 -10.74 -18.57 46.31
N GLY A 244 -11.32 -17.91 45.31
CA GLY A 244 -12.17 -18.56 44.31
C GLY A 244 -12.59 -17.60 43.22
N SER A 245 -11.63 -17.04 42.47
CA SER A 245 -11.92 -16.19 41.31
C SER A 245 -12.95 -16.88 40.40
N ASN A 246 -14.20 -16.42 40.43
CA ASN A 246 -15.31 -17.04 39.70
C ASN A 246 -14.94 -17.24 38.22
N LEU A 247 -14.73 -18.48 37.80
CA LEU A 247 -14.43 -18.84 36.43
C LEU A 247 -15.71 -18.73 35.60
N VAL A 248 -16.11 -17.52 35.23
CA VAL A 248 -17.25 -17.27 34.34
C VAL A 248 -16.78 -17.36 32.87
N ILE A 249 -17.53 -18.03 32.00
CA ILE A 249 -17.15 -18.31 30.60
C ILE A 249 -18.07 -17.56 29.61
N LEU A 250 -19.36 -17.90 29.57
CA LEU A 250 -20.36 -17.27 28.69
C LEU A 250 -20.77 -15.88 29.20
N ARG A 251 -20.80 -15.68 30.52
CA ARG A 251 -21.14 -14.39 31.15
C ARG A 251 -19.91 -13.50 31.41
N ASP A 252 -18.74 -13.85 30.87
CA ASP A 252 -17.54 -13.03 30.96
C ASP A 252 -17.81 -11.67 30.28
N PRO A 253 -17.74 -10.53 31.01
CA PRO A 253 -18.04 -9.21 30.45
C PRO A 253 -17.06 -8.80 29.33
N THR A 254 -15.89 -9.43 29.28
CA THR A 254 -14.89 -9.20 28.23
C THR A 254 -15.04 -10.15 27.04
N PHE A 255 -15.89 -11.17 27.15
CA PHE A 255 -16.07 -12.26 26.18
C PHE A 255 -14.79 -13.00 25.79
N LYS A 256 -13.67 -12.78 26.49
CA LYS A 256 -12.36 -13.34 26.12
C LYS A 256 -12.38 -14.86 26.20
N ARG A 257 -12.94 -15.40 27.30
CA ARG A 257 -13.03 -16.86 27.53
C ARG A 257 -14.01 -17.53 26.57
N LEU A 258 -15.17 -16.90 26.32
CA LEU A 258 -16.13 -17.35 25.32
C LEU A 258 -15.51 -17.40 23.91
N ASN A 259 -14.79 -16.35 23.51
CA ASN A 259 -14.15 -16.28 22.20
C ASN A 259 -13.03 -17.32 22.07
N ALA A 260 -12.24 -17.55 23.13
CA ALA A 260 -11.21 -18.59 23.13
C ALA A 260 -11.82 -19.99 22.99
N LEU A 261 -12.89 -20.29 23.74
CA LEU A 261 -13.60 -21.56 23.71
C LEU A 261 -14.23 -21.81 22.33
N THR A 262 -15.02 -20.86 21.83
CA THR A 262 -15.71 -20.97 20.55
C THR A 262 -14.75 -21.06 19.37
N ALA A 263 -13.64 -20.31 19.39
CA ALA A 263 -12.61 -20.42 18.35
C ALA A 263 -11.97 -21.81 18.31
N ARG A 264 -11.69 -22.41 19.47
CA ARG A 264 -11.09 -23.74 19.54
C ARG A 264 -12.06 -24.85 19.16
N LEU A 265 -13.30 -24.76 19.63
CA LEU A 265 -14.34 -25.69 19.21
C LEU A 265 -14.58 -25.58 17.69
N ALA A 266 -14.55 -24.37 17.12
CA ALA A 266 -14.75 -24.15 15.69
C ALA A 266 -13.57 -24.68 14.87
N LEU A 267 -12.34 -24.50 15.33
CA LEU A 267 -11.15 -25.11 14.72
C LEU A 267 -11.23 -26.65 14.76
N SER A 268 -11.65 -27.21 15.89
CA SER A 268 -11.75 -28.66 16.08
C SER A 268 -12.92 -29.28 15.30
N ALA A 269 -13.97 -28.50 15.04
CA ALA A 269 -15.10 -28.88 14.18
C ALA A 269 -14.82 -28.65 12.68
N GLY A 270 -13.99 -27.67 12.33
CA GLY A 270 -13.67 -27.27 10.95
C GLY A 270 -12.97 -28.35 10.13
N ASP A 271 -12.19 -29.22 10.79
CA ASP A 271 -11.56 -30.40 10.17
C ASP A 271 -12.59 -31.40 9.60
N TRP A 272 -13.86 -31.31 9.99
CA TRP A 272 -14.97 -32.11 9.44
C TRP A 272 -15.65 -31.47 8.22
N ALA A 273 -15.63 -30.14 8.09
CA ALA A 273 -16.36 -29.38 7.07
C ALA A 273 -15.51 -29.04 5.82
N GLY A 274 -14.19 -29.24 5.87
CA GLY A 274 -13.23 -28.80 4.85
C GLY A 274 -13.18 -29.58 3.53
N GLY A 275 -14.25 -30.28 3.13
CA GLY A 275 -14.29 -31.01 1.85
C GLY A 275 -15.57 -30.71 1.08
N ASP A 276 -15.42 -30.15 -0.13
CA ASP A 276 -16.48 -29.85 -1.11
C ASP A 276 -17.71 -30.77 -1.01
N GLY A 277 -18.89 -30.15 -0.92
CA GLY A 277 -20.18 -30.79 -0.59
C GLY A 277 -20.68 -31.89 -1.55
N ALA A 278 -19.97 -32.20 -2.64
CA ALA A 278 -20.25 -33.35 -3.51
C ALA A 278 -19.47 -34.62 -3.11
N TRP A 279 -18.39 -34.49 -2.35
CA TRP A 279 -17.57 -35.61 -1.87
C TRP A 279 -18.03 -36.18 -0.52
N ALA A 280 -18.84 -35.45 0.25
CA ALA A 280 -19.34 -35.89 1.56
C ALA A 280 -20.34 -37.04 1.46
N ALA A 281 -21.25 -37.03 0.48
CA ALA A 281 -22.22 -38.10 0.26
C ALA A 281 -21.56 -39.42 -0.20
N ASN A 282 -20.53 -39.33 -1.06
CA ASN A 282 -19.74 -40.50 -1.46
C ASN A 282 -18.85 -41.02 -0.33
N ARG A 283 -18.32 -40.16 0.55
CA ARG A 283 -17.61 -40.59 1.77
C ARG A 283 -18.54 -41.20 2.81
N LEU A 284 -19.79 -40.76 2.92
CA LEU A 284 -20.79 -41.43 3.76
C LEU A 284 -21.06 -42.84 3.23
N ALA A 285 -21.34 -43.03 1.93
CA ALA A 285 -21.54 -44.37 1.37
C ALA A 285 -20.29 -45.28 1.45
N THR A 286 -19.10 -44.72 1.24
CA THR A 286 -17.82 -45.48 1.27
C THR A 286 -17.33 -45.72 2.71
N GLY A 287 -17.51 -44.75 3.61
CA GLY A 287 -17.24 -44.87 5.05
C GLY A 287 -18.27 -45.75 5.77
N ALA A 288 -19.50 -45.76 5.28
CA ALA A 288 -20.57 -46.62 5.78
C ALA A 288 -20.30 -48.10 5.58
N SER A 289 -19.75 -48.41 4.41
CA SER A 289 -19.24 -49.74 4.11
C SER A 289 -18.01 -50.14 4.94
N GLN A 290 -17.47 -49.23 5.77
CA GLN A 290 -16.25 -49.39 6.58
C GLN A 290 -16.46 -49.06 8.08
N LEU A 291 -17.68 -49.18 8.63
CA LEU A 291 -17.93 -49.07 10.08
C LEU A 291 -17.02 -50.03 10.88
N PHE A 292 -15.92 -49.50 11.42
CA PHE A 292 -15.05 -50.20 12.38
C PHE A 292 -15.54 -49.88 13.81
N LEU A 293 -16.73 -50.37 14.16
CA LEU A 293 -17.25 -50.25 15.54
C LEU A 293 -16.32 -50.98 16.52
N TRP A 294 -15.93 -52.21 16.18
CA TRP A 294 -14.92 -53.01 16.87
C TRP A 294 -14.27 -54.03 15.90
N GLU A 295 -13.10 -54.56 16.23
CA GLU A 295 -12.38 -55.53 15.39
C GLU A 295 -13.12 -56.87 15.29
N ALA A 296 -13.58 -57.24 14.09
CA ALA A 296 -13.99 -58.60 13.77
C ALA A 296 -12.79 -59.38 13.23
N ARG A 297 -12.44 -60.51 13.85
CA ARG A 297 -11.47 -61.43 13.24
C ARG A 297 -12.16 -62.16 12.09
N SER A 298 -11.81 -61.80 10.86
CA SER A 298 -12.26 -62.53 9.67
C SER A 298 -11.79 -63.98 9.74
N ASN A 299 -12.63 -64.88 10.24
CA ASN A 299 -12.38 -66.31 10.14
C ASN A 299 -12.50 -66.71 8.66
N GLY A 300 -11.33 -67.03 8.09
CA GLY A 300 -11.06 -67.57 6.77
C GLY A 300 -12.24 -67.97 5.88
N HIS A 301 -12.52 -67.14 4.87
CA HIS A 301 -12.89 -67.57 3.53
C HIS A 301 -12.27 -66.58 2.53
N GLY A 302 -11.31 -67.08 1.75
CA GLY A 302 -10.47 -66.27 0.88
C GLY A 302 -11.24 -65.66 -0.29
N HIS A 303 -10.89 -64.42 -0.62
CA HIS A 303 -10.79 -63.96 -1.99
C HIS A 303 -9.41 -63.33 -2.14
N SER A 304 -8.42 -64.15 -2.52
CA SER A 304 -7.18 -63.66 -3.08
C SER A 304 -7.50 -63.05 -4.45
N GLY A 305 -7.62 -61.73 -4.50
CA GLY A 305 -7.73 -60.96 -5.73
C GLY A 305 -6.53 -60.04 -5.83
N ASN A 306 -5.52 -60.49 -6.56
CA ASN A 306 -4.27 -59.80 -6.80
C ASN A 306 -4.52 -58.44 -7.49
N GLY A 307 -3.97 -57.37 -6.91
CA GLY A 307 -4.07 -56.01 -7.46
C GLY A 307 -3.13 -55.08 -6.71
N GLY A 308 -1.84 -55.17 -7.03
CA GLY A 308 -0.85 -54.20 -6.59
C GLY A 308 -1.13 -52.84 -7.22
N ALA A 309 -1.30 -51.83 -6.37
CA ALA A 309 -1.10 -50.43 -6.71
C ALA A 309 -0.54 -49.72 -5.48
N GLU A 310 0.74 -49.40 -5.60
CA GLU A 310 1.40 -48.15 -5.20
C GLU A 310 0.70 -47.21 -4.19
N GLY A 311 1.51 -46.66 -3.29
CA GLY A 311 1.23 -45.35 -2.72
C GLY A 311 1.43 -45.30 -1.22
N ALA A 312 2.65 -44.94 -0.82
CA ALA A 312 2.86 -44.26 0.44
C ALA A 312 2.00 -42.99 0.48
N ASP A 313 0.83 -43.05 1.12
CA ASP A 313 0.14 -41.89 1.68
C ASP A 313 -0.96 -42.25 2.71
N ARG A 314 -0.74 -43.31 3.49
CA ARG A 314 -1.66 -43.70 4.58
C ARG A 314 -1.55 -42.83 5.84
N SER A 315 -0.75 -41.76 5.84
CA SER A 315 -0.42 -41.01 7.05
C SER A 315 -1.32 -39.82 7.38
N VAL A 316 -2.40 -39.52 6.62
CA VAL A 316 -3.32 -38.41 6.96
C VAL A 316 -4.80 -38.76 6.74
N ALA A 317 -5.12 -40.01 6.38
CA ALA A 317 -6.51 -40.46 6.20
C ALA A 317 -7.23 -40.58 7.56
N GLY A 318 -7.73 -39.43 8.05
CA GLY A 318 -8.76 -39.23 9.06
C GLY A 318 -8.47 -39.80 10.44
N ARG A 319 -7.98 -38.95 11.36
CA ARG A 319 -7.86 -39.26 12.80
C ARG A 319 -9.15 -39.78 13.46
N TYR A 320 -10.30 -39.66 12.77
CA TYR A 320 -11.62 -40.15 13.19
C TYR A 320 -12.38 -40.89 12.09
N ALA A 321 -11.71 -41.40 11.05
CA ALA A 321 -12.37 -42.11 9.95
C ALA A 321 -13.20 -43.32 10.45
N TYR A 322 -12.82 -43.90 11.60
CA TYR A 322 -13.56 -44.98 12.28
C TYR A 322 -14.79 -44.50 13.08
N CYS A 323 -14.88 -43.21 13.43
CA CYS A 323 -16.02 -42.63 14.17
C CYS A 323 -17.12 -42.06 13.28
N ALA A 324 -16.96 -42.09 11.95
CA ALA A 324 -17.71 -41.24 11.04
C ALA A 324 -19.21 -41.60 10.89
N GLU A 325 -19.72 -42.64 11.55
CA GLU A 325 -21.05 -43.17 11.23
C GLU A 325 -21.98 -43.54 12.40
N ALA A 326 -21.96 -42.84 13.53
CA ALA A 326 -23.02 -43.01 14.53
C ALA A 326 -23.19 -41.81 15.50
N ALA A 327 -22.63 -40.64 15.18
CA ALA A 327 -22.72 -39.49 16.07
C ALA A 327 -24.01 -38.72 15.81
N SER A 328 -24.87 -38.64 16.82
CA SER A 328 -26.07 -37.80 16.78
C SER A 328 -25.66 -36.32 16.77
N LEU A 329 -26.32 -35.53 15.93
CA LEU A 329 -26.11 -34.09 15.83
C LEU A 329 -27.27 -33.35 16.49
N LEU A 330 -26.94 -32.41 17.37
CA LEU A 330 -27.90 -31.52 18.00
C LEU A 330 -28.19 -30.36 17.03
N LEU A 331 -29.38 -30.37 16.43
CA LEU A 331 -29.89 -29.25 15.66
C LEU A 331 -30.56 -28.24 16.59
N SER A 332 -30.59 -26.97 16.19
CA SER A 332 -31.26 -25.92 16.97
C SER A 332 -32.76 -26.18 17.17
N GLU A 333 -33.40 -26.89 16.24
CA GLU A 333 -34.83 -27.29 16.32
C GLU A 333 -35.08 -28.42 17.33
N ASP A 334 -34.04 -29.18 17.69
CA ASP A 334 -34.12 -30.35 18.57
C ASP A 334 -33.87 -30.02 20.05
N ILE A 335 -33.54 -28.75 20.37
CA ILE A 335 -33.37 -28.30 21.75
C ILE A 335 -34.77 -27.99 22.32
N PRO A 336 -35.26 -28.73 23.31
CA PRO A 336 -36.63 -28.61 23.80
C PRO A 336 -36.96 -27.23 24.33
N SER A 337 -38.18 -26.77 24.07
CA SER A 337 -38.74 -25.56 24.69
C SER A 337 -39.00 -25.71 26.19
N SER A 338 -38.82 -26.89 26.77
CA SER A 338 -38.76 -27.05 28.23
C SER A 338 -37.45 -26.47 28.82
N LEU A 339 -36.36 -26.43 28.04
CA LEU A 339 -35.15 -25.64 28.35
C LEU A 339 -35.32 -24.15 28.01
N THR A 340 -36.28 -23.83 27.12
CA THR A 340 -36.57 -22.47 26.65
C THR A 340 -38.08 -22.19 26.73
N ARG A 341 -38.61 -21.80 27.90
CA ARG A 341 -40.05 -21.53 28.04
C ARG A 341 -40.54 -20.51 26.99
N LEU A 342 -41.54 -20.98 26.23
CA LEU A 342 -42.55 -20.32 25.36
C LEU A 342 -42.13 -19.91 23.94
N GLU A 343 -42.99 -20.30 22.98
CA GLU A 343 -43.13 -19.95 21.54
C GLU A 343 -42.14 -20.54 20.50
N SER A 344 -42.73 -21.25 19.52
CA SER A 344 -42.03 -21.95 18.43
C SER A 344 -41.03 -21.05 17.72
N PRO A 345 -39.83 -21.53 17.34
CA PRO A 345 -38.77 -20.70 16.75
C PRO A 345 -39.21 -19.99 15.46
N LEU A 346 -40.14 -20.57 14.69
CA LEU A 346 -40.72 -19.90 13.52
C LEU A 346 -41.68 -18.77 13.90
N ALA A 347 -42.59 -18.99 14.88
CA ALA A 347 -43.50 -17.95 15.34
C ALA A 347 -42.75 -16.84 16.09
N ARG A 348 -41.72 -17.18 16.89
CA ARG A 348 -40.82 -16.23 17.53
C ARG A 348 -39.94 -15.50 16.52
N ALA A 349 -39.42 -16.15 15.47
CA ALA A 349 -38.65 -15.44 14.44
C ALA A 349 -39.55 -14.48 13.66
N GLU A 350 -40.77 -14.87 13.28
CA GLU A 350 -41.71 -13.96 12.63
C GLU A 350 -42.18 -12.83 13.56
N GLN A 351 -42.43 -13.12 14.83
CA GLN A 351 -42.85 -12.14 15.83
C GLN A 351 -41.69 -11.21 16.22
N SER A 352 -40.49 -11.74 16.44
CA SER A 352 -39.25 -10.98 16.69
C SER A 352 -38.91 -10.10 15.50
N VAL A 353 -39.10 -10.55 14.26
CA VAL A 353 -38.94 -9.68 13.09
C VAL A 353 -39.99 -8.58 13.09
N ARG A 354 -41.26 -8.87 13.40
CA ARG A 354 -42.31 -7.83 13.46
C ARG A 354 -42.07 -6.82 14.59
N GLU A 355 -41.61 -7.28 15.76
CA GLU A 355 -41.26 -6.47 16.91
C GLU A 355 -39.99 -5.65 16.68
N GLU A 356 -38.94 -6.25 16.09
CA GLU A 356 -37.73 -5.53 15.71
C GLU A 356 -38.03 -4.53 14.61
N LEU A 357 -38.84 -4.86 13.59
CA LEU A 357 -39.28 -3.89 12.58
C LEU A 357 -40.03 -2.71 13.20
N ALA A 358 -40.83 -2.91 14.25
CA ALA A 358 -41.47 -1.83 15.00
C ALA A 358 -40.46 -1.05 15.88
N SER A 359 -39.51 -1.75 16.50
CA SER A 359 -38.44 -1.17 17.33
C SER A 359 -37.43 -0.36 16.52
N ILE A 360 -37.24 -0.71 15.25
CA ILE A 360 -36.32 0.00 14.34
C ILE A 360 -36.82 1.41 14.06
N GLU A 361 -38.11 1.67 14.03
CA GLU A 361 -38.62 3.04 13.91
C GLU A 361 -38.20 3.91 15.11
N SER A 362 -38.17 3.32 16.32
CA SER A 362 -37.61 3.96 17.50
C SER A 362 -36.09 4.17 17.37
N CYS A 363 -35.35 3.18 16.87
CA CYS A 363 -33.90 3.32 16.63
C CYS A 363 -33.57 4.40 15.60
N LEU A 364 -34.36 4.50 14.52
CA LEU A 364 -34.22 5.51 13.47
C LEU A 364 -34.55 6.91 13.99
N SER A 365 -35.59 7.07 14.82
CA SER A 365 -35.89 8.38 15.44
C SER A 365 -34.81 8.83 16.42
N LEU A 366 -34.03 7.89 16.98
CA LEU A 366 -32.87 8.14 17.84
C LEU A 366 -31.53 8.19 17.09
N ASN A 367 -31.51 8.19 15.74
CA ASN A 367 -30.31 8.18 14.90
C ASN A 367 -29.34 7.01 15.14
N ARG A 368 -29.82 5.85 15.61
CA ARG A 368 -29.01 4.65 15.86
C ARG A 368 -28.96 3.73 14.64
N TYR A 369 -28.42 4.23 13.53
CA TYR A 369 -28.46 3.54 12.22
C TYR A 369 -27.68 2.22 12.20
N GLU A 370 -26.46 2.18 12.74
CA GLU A 370 -25.64 0.95 12.81
C GLU A 370 -26.27 -0.14 13.69
N LEU A 371 -26.94 0.27 14.78
CA LEU A 371 -27.68 -0.65 15.63
C LEU A 371 -28.92 -1.20 14.89
N ALA A 372 -29.64 -0.35 14.15
CA ALA A 372 -30.77 -0.77 13.33
C ALA A 372 -30.34 -1.72 12.20
N LYS A 373 -29.22 -1.40 11.52
CA LYS A 373 -28.65 -2.21 10.44
C LYS A 373 -28.17 -3.57 10.93
N SER A 374 -27.37 -3.61 11.99
CA SER A 374 -26.90 -4.87 12.59
C SER A 374 -28.06 -5.76 13.06
N ARG A 375 -29.09 -5.18 13.70
CA ARG A 375 -30.30 -5.92 14.10
C ARG A 375 -31.06 -6.47 12.89
N LEU A 376 -31.28 -5.67 11.85
CA LEU A 376 -31.93 -6.12 10.62
C LEU A 376 -31.13 -7.19 9.87
N GLU A 377 -29.80 -7.08 9.81
CA GLU A 377 -28.94 -8.08 9.17
C GLU A 377 -28.95 -9.41 9.92
N VAL A 378 -28.98 -9.38 11.26
CA VAL A 378 -29.16 -10.58 12.09
C VAL A 378 -30.53 -11.21 11.80
N GLN A 379 -31.59 -10.42 11.76
CA GLN A 379 -32.94 -10.91 11.42
C GLN A 379 -33.02 -11.46 9.99
N ARG A 380 -32.34 -10.82 9.02
CA ARG A 380 -32.23 -11.28 7.63
C ARG A 380 -31.55 -12.65 7.54
N ARG A 381 -30.45 -12.85 8.29
CA ARG A 381 -29.74 -14.15 8.34
C ARG A 381 -30.61 -15.23 8.98
N ILE A 382 -31.28 -14.92 10.09
CA ILE A 382 -32.20 -15.83 10.78
C ILE A 382 -33.34 -16.23 9.84
N LEU A 383 -34.05 -15.28 9.25
CA LEU A 383 -35.14 -15.54 8.30
C LEU A 383 -34.68 -16.31 7.05
N SER A 384 -33.48 -16.01 6.53
CA SER A 384 -32.93 -16.70 5.36
C SER A 384 -32.62 -18.17 5.66
N SER A 385 -32.09 -18.46 6.85
CA SER A 385 -31.79 -19.82 7.31
C SER A 385 -33.06 -20.66 7.57
N LEU A 386 -34.17 -20.01 7.93
CA LEU A 386 -35.46 -20.63 8.21
C LEU A 386 -36.36 -20.76 6.97
N ASN A 387 -35.99 -20.15 5.84
CA ASN A 387 -36.81 -20.10 4.63
C ASN A 387 -36.70 -21.36 3.75
N ARG A 388 -37.08 -22.55 4.28
CA ARG A 388 -36.91 -23.83 3.56
C ARG A 388 -37.83 -24.01 2.32
N ARG A 389 -38.81 -23.12 2.06
CA ARG A 389 -39.78 -23.22 0.91
C ARG A 389 -40.36 -21.88 0.41
N GLY A 390 -39.73 -20.73 0.67
CA GLY A 390 -40.23 -19.42 0.23
C GLY A 390 -41.35 -18.80 1.07
N ARG A 391 -41.80 -19.46 2.15
CA ARG A 391 -42.88 -18.97 3.05
C ARG A 391 -42.57 -17.63 3.72
N LEU A 392 -41.30 -17.32 3.95
CA LEU A 392 -40.83 -16.09 4.61
C LEU A 392 -40.39 -15.00 3.62
N ALA A 393 -40.54 -15.20 2.31
CA ALA A 393 -40.06 -14.29 1.28
C ALA A 393 -40.62 -12.86 1.42
N GLY A 394 -41.88 -12.72 1.82
CA GLY A 394 -42.51 -11.40 2.05
C GLY A 394 -41.94 -10.66 3.27
N LEU A 395 -41.55 -11.37 4.34
CA LEU A 395 -40.90 -10.76 5.51
C LEU A 395 -39.44 -10.42 5.22
N LEU A 396 -38.72 -11.29 4.50
CA LEU A 396 -37.37 -11.01 4.01
C LEU A 396 -37.34 -9.76 3.12
N ALA A 397 -38.27 -9.63 2.17
CA ALA A 397 -38.38 -8.44 1.32
C ALA A 397 -38.65 -7.16 2.13
N ARG A 398 -39.41 -7.24 3.23
CA ARG A 398 -39.65 -6.10 4.13
C ARG A 398 -38.41 -5.74 4.96
N VAL A 399 -37.65 -6.73 5.43
CA VAL A 399 -36.36 -6.52 6.11
C VAL A 399 -35.35 -5.91 5.15
N ASP A 400 -35.26 -6.39 3.92
CA ASP A 400 -34.38 -5.86 2.87
C ASP A 400 -34.77 -4.40 2.53
N ALA A 401 -36.06 -4.10 2.36
CA ALA A 401 -36.52 -2.73 2.14
C ALA A 401 -36.25 -1.80 3.33
N GLN A 402 -36.32 -2.28 4.58
CA GLN A 402 -35.92 -1.48 5.74
C GLN A 402 -34.41 -1.32 5.83
N LEU A 403 -33.59 -2.30 5.45
CA LEU A 403 -32.14 -2.16 5.36
C LEU A 403 -31.76 -1.08 4.34
N GLU A 404 -32.40 -1.05 3.17
CA GLU A 404 -32.23 0.01 2.17
C GLU A 404 -32.66 1.37 2.73
N ARG A 405 -33.80 1.44 3.43
CA ARG A 405 -34.27 2.68 4.07
C ARG A 405 -33.33 3.17 5.17
N VAL A 406 -32.79 2.27 6.01
CA VAL A 406 -31.79 2.61 7.04
C VAL A 406 -30.53 3.14 6.39
N GLY A 407 -30.05 2.49 5.32
CA GLY A 407 -28.90 2.97 4.54
C GLY A 407 -29.15 4.36 3.93
N TYR A 408 -30.34 4.58 3.38
CA TYR A 408 -30.74 5.90 2.85
C TYR A 408 -30.79 6.97 3.96
N LEU A 409 -31.44 6.69 5.09
CA LEU A 409 -31.54 7.64 6.20
C LEU A 409 -30.19 7.91 6.87
N GLN A 410 -29.33 6.89 6.97
CA GLN A 410 -27.94 7.05 7.44
C GLN A 410 -27.18 7.99 6.51
N SER A 411 -27.23 7.75 5.19
CA SER A 411 -26.58 8.64 4.22
C SER A 411 -27.12 10.07 4.28
N GLN A 412 -28.44 10.24 4.51
CA GLN A 412 -29.06 11.56 4.69
C GLN A 412 -28.63 12.22 6.00
N SER A 413 -28.51 11.48 7.09
CA SER A 413 -28.03 11.98 8.39
C SER A 413 -26.55 12.38 8.30
N GLU A 414 -25.71 11.55 7.69
CA GLU A 414 -24.30 11.84 7.43
C GLU A 414 -24.16 13.09 6.55
N GLN A 415 -25.00 13.24 5.52
CA GLN A 415 -25.05 14.44 4.70
C GLN A 415 -25.46 15.68 5.52
N LEU A 416 -26.46 15.57 6.40
CA LEU A 416 -26.89 16.68 7.27
C LEU A 416 -25.82 17.03 8.31
N ASP A 417 -25.13 16.06 8.88
CA ASP A 417 -24.03 16.28 9.82
C ASP A 417 -22.83 16.91 9.11
N LEU A 418 -22.53 16.49 7.88
CA LEU A 418 -21.54 17.14 7.04
C LEU A 418 -21.93 18.58 6.71
N GLN A 419 -23.20 18.85 6.39
CA GLN A 419 -23.70 20.21 6.17
C GLN A 419 -23.60 21.07 7.45
N ARG A 420 -23.93 20.54 8.62
CA ARG A 420 -23.78 21.23 9.91
C ARG A 420 -22.31 21.50 10.23
N ALA A 421 -21.43 20.53 9.97
CA ALA A 421 -19.99 20.70 10.14
C ALA A 421 -19.45 21.78 9.20
N CYS A 422 -19.85 21.77 7.93
CA CYS A 422 -19.49 22.81 6.96
C CYS A 422 -20.02 24.19 7.40
N ALA A 423 -21.27 24.29 7.82
CA ALA A 423 -21.85 25.54 8.31
C ALA A 423 -21.13 26.06 9.57
N SER A 424 -20.80 25.16 10.51
CA SER A 424 -19.99 25.49 11.69
C SER A 424 -18.60 25.98 11.29
N MET A 425 -17.94 25.33 10.32
CA MET A 425 -16.64 25.75 9.82
C MET A 425 -16.70 27.11 9.11
N ILE A 426 -17.72 27.35 8.28
CA ILE A 426 -17.94 28.66 7.64
C ILE A 426 -18.07 29.73 8.72
N SER A 427 -18.92 29.52 9.72
CA SER A 427 -19.12 30.46 10.84
C SER A 427 -17.82 30.69 11.64
N ALA A 428 -17.06 29.62 11.91
CA ALA A 428 -15.79 29.74 12.61
C ALA A 428 -14.74 30.51 11.79
N VAL A 429 -14.67 30.27 10.48
CA VAL A 429 -13.81 31.04 9.57
C VAL A 429 -14.26 32.50 9.48
N GLU A 430 -15.56 32.78 9.50
CA GLU A 430 -16.07 34.15 9.56
C GLU A 430 -15.71 34.85 10.87
N GLN A 431 -15.79 34.16 12.01
CA GLN A 431 -15.33 34.67 13.31
C GLN A 431 -13.83 34.93 13.31
N PHE A 432 -13.04 33.99 12.80
CA PHE A 432 -11.61 34.14 12.60
C PHE A 432 -11.27 35.38 11.76
N CYS A 433 -12.01 35.61 10.68
CA CYS A 433 -11.83 36.79 9.82
C CYS A 433 -12.13 38.13 10.53
N ARG A 434 -12.76 38.11 11.72
CA ARG A 434 -12.98 39.31 12.55
C ARG A 434 -11.82 39.58 13.52
N LEU A 435 -10.91 38.62 13.72
CA LEU A 435 -9.75 38.82 14.58
C LEU A 435 -8.82 39.88 14.00
N THR A 436 -8.29 40.71 14.90
CA THR A 436 -7.34 41.78 14.58
C THR A 436 -5.97 41.58 15.22
N ASP A 437 -5.88 40.76 16.27
CA ASP A 437 -4.64 40.39 16.93
C ASP A 437 -3.98 39.18 16.23
N LEU A 438 -2.71 39.33 15.86
CA LEU A 438 -1.96 38.31 15.13
C LEU A 438 -1.68 37.08 16.00
N CYS A 439 -1.34 37.28 17.28
CA CYS A 439 -1.01 36.17 18.19
C CYS A 439 -2.20 35.24 18.40
N THR A 440 -3.38 35.82 18.66
CA THR A 440 -4.63 35.09 18.79
C THR A 440 -5.03 34.41 17.48
N ALA A 441 -4.95 35.13 16.35
CA ALA A 441 -5.24 34.56 15.04
C ALA A 441 -4.28 33.40 14.67
N GLN A 442 -3.02 33.43 15.07
CA GLN A 442 -2.11 32.33 14.72
C GLN A 442 -2.44 31.04 15.49
N ARG A 443 -2.87 31.14 16.75
CA ARG A 443 -3.34 29.98 17.53
C ARG A 443 -4.64 29.40 16.99
N GLU A 444 -5.62 30.26 16.70
CA GLU A 444 -6.91 29.81 16.13
C GLU A 444 -6.75 29.25 14.72
N TYR A 445 -5.78 29.76 13.95
CA TYR A 445 -5.48 29.24 12.62
C TYR A 445 -5.08 27.77 12.67
N ASP A 446 -4.14 27.41 13.55
CA ASP A 446 -3.66 26.03 13.66
C ASP A 446 -4.78 25.05 14.07
N ASP A 447 -5.67 25.47 14.99
CA ASP A 447 -6.86 24.68 15.36
C ASP A 447 -7.84 24.52 14.18
N LEU A 448 -8.18 25.62 13.50
CA LEU A 448 -9.12 25.59 12.38
C LEU A 448 -8.58 24.78 11.19
N VAL A 449 -7.30 24.88 10.89
CA VAL A 449 -6.65 24.05 9.85
C VAL A 449 -6.67 22.59 10.25
N GLY A 450 -6.36 22.26 11.51
CA GLY A 450 -6.46 20.88 12.02
C GLY A 450 -7.89 20.32 11.94
N ARG A 451 -8.91 21.15 12.22
CA ARG A 451 -10.33 20.79 12.06
C ARG A 451 -10.72 20.59 10.59
N LEU A 452 -10.33 21.49 9.69
CA LEU A 452 -10.56 21.35 8.24
C LEU A 452 -9.89 20.09 7.69
N GLY A 453 -8.66 19.81 8.11
CA GLY A 453 -7.91 18.61 7.73
C GLY A 453 -8.61 17.32 8.15
N ARG A 454 -9.12 17.24 9.38
CA ARG A 454 -9.88 16.08 9.88
C ARG A 454 -11.16 15.81 9.09
N ILE A 455 -11.91 16.87 8.76
CA ILE A 455 -13.13 16.74 7.93
C ILE A 455 -12.73 16.25 6.54
N ARG A 456 -11.68 16.83 5.94
CA ARG A 456 -11.21 16.43 4.61
C ARG A 456 -10.77 14.97 4.55
N SER A 457 -10.03 14.48 5.55
CA SER A 457 -9.58 13.07 5.58
C SER A 457 -10.72 12.06 5.72
N GLY A 458 -11.89 12.49 6.21
CA GLY A 458 -13.07 11.63 6.37
C GLY A 458 -14.03 11.64 5.17
N LEU A 459 -13.74 12.39 4.10
CA LEU A 459 -14.60 12.47 2.91
C LEU A 459 -14.33 11.29 1.96
N GLU A 460 -15.41 10.60 1.54
CA GLU A 460 -15.32 9.60 0.47
C GLU A 460 -15.13 10.24 -0.93
N PRO A 461 -14.46 9.56 -1.88
CA PRO A 461 -14.04 10.15 -3.16
C PRO A 461 -15.16 10.63 -4.08
N GLN A 462 -16.38 10.08 -3.97
CA GLN A 462 -17.47 10.33 -4.94
C GLN A 462 -18.39 11.50 -4.54
N VAL A 463 -18.56 11.77 -3.24
CA VAL A 463 -19.37 12.89 -2.70
C VAL A 463 -18.47 14.07 -2.29
N GLY A 464 -17.15 13.85 -2.25
CA GLY A 464 -16.18 14.76 -1.64
C GLY A 464 -15.73 15.96 -2.49
N ASN A 465 -15.99 16.05 -3.80
CA ASN A 465 -15.32 17.08 -4.63
C ASN A 465 -15.79 18.51 -4.34
N GLU A 466 -17.10 18.74 -4.23
CA GLU A 466 -17.64 20.08 -3.94
C GLU A 466 -17.33 20.52 -2.51
N VAL A 467 -17.44 19.60 -1.56
CA VAL A 467 -17.11 19.85 -0.15
C VAL A 467 -15.62 20.07 0.02
N ALA A 468 -14.77 19.29 -0.65
CA ALA A 468 -13.32 19.51 -0.66
C ALA A 468 -12.98 20.88 -1.25
N ALA A 469 -13.61 21.28 -2.35
CA ALA A 469 -13.43 22.62 -2.93
C ALA A 469 -13.85 23.73 -1.95
N LEU A 470 -14.94 23.55 -1.21
CA LEU A 470 -15.36 24.48 -0.16
C LEU A 470 -14.34 24.53 0.99
N LEU A 471 -13.86 23.38 1.47
CA LEU A 471 -12.85 23.31 2.54
C LEU A 471 -11.52 23.93 2.08
N ASP A 472 -11.15 23.76 0.81
CA ASP A 472 -9.99 24.40 0.17
C ASP A 472 -10.16 25.92 0.13
N GLU A 473 -11.33 26.43 -0.25
CA GLU A 473 -11.61 27.86 -0.25
C GLU A 473 -11.62 28.45 1.17
N LEU A 474 -12.16 27.73 2.16
CA LEU A 474 -12.09 28.13 3.57
C LEU A 474 -10.64 28.18 4.07
N THR A 475 -9.82 27.18 3.72
CA THR A 475 -8.39 27.15 4.03
C THR A 475 -7.67 28.32 3.37
N ALA A 476 -7.97 28.61 2.10
CA ALA A 476 -7.42 29.76 1.39
C ALA A 476 -7.84 31.09 2.03
N ARG A 477 -9.08 31.18 2.53
CA ARG A 477 -9.59 32.36 3.24
C ARG A 477 -8.89 32.59 4.58
N LEU A 478 -8.67 31.53 5.37
CA LEU A 478 -7.86 31.57 6.60
C LEU A 478 -6.44 32.06 6.31
N ASN A 479 -5.79 31.47 5.31
CA ASN A 479 -4.44 31.87 4.89
C ASN A 479 -4.37 33.33 4.47
N ARG A 480 -5.31 33.79 3.64
CA ARG A 480 -5.37 35.20 3.19
C ARG A 480 -5.55 36.16 4.37
N HIS A 481 -6.40 35.84 5.34
CA HIS A 481 -6.61 36.70 6.50
C HIS A 481 -5.41 36.71 7.44
N LEU A 482 -4.81 35.54 7.74
CA LEU A 482 -3.60 35.47 8.55
C LEU A 482 -2.44 36.23 7.88
N HIS A 483 -2.26 36.05 6.57
CA HIS A 483 -1.26 36.77 5.80
C HIS A 483 -1.52 38.29 5.81
N ARG A 484 -2.78 38.72 5.72
CA ARG A 484 -3.17 40.13 5.88
C ARG A 484 -2.80 40.67 7.26
N LEU A 485 -3.07 39.94 8.34
CA LEU A 485 -2.72 40.36 9.71
C LEU A 485 -1.20 40.43 9.89
N LYS A 486 -0.45 39.42 9.43
CA LYS A 486 1.02 39.44 9.42
C LYS A 486 1.55 40.66 8.68
N ARG A 487 1.02 40.93 7.48
CA ARG A 487 1.38 42.11 6.68
C ARG A 487 1.06 43.41 7.40
N LEU A 488 -0.06 43.51 8.12
CA LEU A 488 -0.42 44.71 8.87
C LEU A 488 0.52 44.95 10.05
N GLU A 489 0.90 43.90 10.77
CA GLU A 489 1.81 43.99 11.90
C GLU A 489 3.22 44.34 11.46
N ILE A 490 3.72 43.69 10.42
CA ILE A 490 4.99 44.03 9.77
C ILE A 490 4.95 45.48 9.25
N ARG A 491 3.85 45.91 8.60
CA ARG A 491 3.69 47.32 8.18
C ARG A 491 3.73 48.30 9.34
N ARG A 492 3.29 47.91 10.55
CA ARG A 492 3.39 48.76 11.74
C ARG A 492 4.84 48.85 12.20
N SER A 493 5.56 47.73 12.27
CA SER A 493 6.96 47.71 12.72
C SER A 493 7.88 48.49 11.77
N ILE A 494 7.70 48.35 10.45
CA ILE A 494 8.56 49.03 9.46
C ILE A 494 8.11 50.45 9.10
N ARG A 495 6.97 50.93 9.62
CA ARG A 495 6.36 52.21 9.20
C ARG A 495 7.33 53.38 9.29
N GLY A 496 8.11 53.44 10.36
CA GLY A 496 9.12 54.48 10.58
C GLY A 496 10.19 54.44 9.50
N SER A 497 10.83 53.28 9.34
CA SER A 497 11.88 53.05 8.34
C SER A 497 11.39 53.28 6.92
N MET A 498 10.17 52.86 6.58
CA MET A 498 9.58 53.09 5.26
C MET A 498 9.34 54.58 4.97
N ARG A 499 8.92 55.37 5.97
CA ARG A 499 8.83 56.84 5.82
C ARG A 499 10.20 57.47 5.63
N THR A 500 11.19 57.03 6.39
CA THR A 500 12.58 57.49 6.26
C THR A 500 13.15 57.16 4.88
N LEU A 501 12.91 55.94 4.38
CA LEU A 501 13.32 55.49 3.05
C LEU A 501 12.70 56.36 1.95
N ARG A 502 11.38 56.62 2.01
CA ARG A 502 10.68 57.45 1.02
C ARG A 502 11.11 58.91 1.06
N ARG A 503 11.38 59.45 2.25
CA ARG A 503 11.81 60.85 2.42
C ARG A 503 13.23 61.09 1.91
N ASN A 504 14.11 60.10 2.05
CA ASN A 504 15.49 60.17 1.59
C ASN A 504 15.68 59.39 0.28
N TRP A 505 14.59 59.14 -0.46
CA TRP A 505 14.71 58.53 -1.78
C TRP A 505 15.34 59.55 -2.73
N PRO A 506 16.39 59.17 -3.48
CA PRO A 506 17.08 60.13 -4.32
C PRO A 506 16.17 60.61 -5.45
N THR A 507 16.08 61.93 -5.62
CA THR A 507 15.23 62.58 -6.63
C THR A 507 15.96 62.89 -7.92
N ASP A 508 17.28 63.07 -7.85
CA ASP A 508 18.16 63.32 -8.99
C ASP A 508 19.29 62.29 -9.00
N TRP A 509 19.77 61.91 -10.18
CA TRP A 509 20.93 61.06 -10.38
C TRP A 509 22.26 61.81 -10.16
N ALA A 510 22.21 63.12 -9.92
CA ALA A 510 23.36 63.95 -9.55
C ALA A 510 23.72 63.87 -8.06
N GLU A 511 22.87 63.27 -7.22
CA GLU A 511 23.12 63.09 -5.79
C GLU A 511 23.37 61.61 -5.49
N PRO A 512 24.25 61.27 -4.52
CA PRO A 512 24.42 59.90 -4.08
C PRO A 512 23.22 59.43 -3.25
N VAL A 513 23.02 58.12 -3.16
CA VAL A 513 22.09 57.50 -2.22
C VAL A 513 22.55 57.81 -0.79
N SER A 514 21.64 58.34 0.03
CA SER A 514 21.93 58.62 1.43
C SER A 514 22.12 57.33 2.24
N GLU A 515 23.14 57.27 3.09
CA GLU A 515 23.30 56.16 4.06
C GLU A 515 22.05 55.94 4.93
N VAL A 516 21.29 57.02 5.19
CA VAL A 516 20.05 56.95 5.98
C VAL A 516 18.99 56.14 5.24
N ALA A 517 18.94 56.22 3.90
CA ALA A 517 18.05 55.42 3.06
C ALA A 517 18.47 53.95 3.07
N GLU A 518 19.77 53.65 2.97
CA GLU A 518 20.28 52.27 3.02
C GLU A 518 20.02 51.60 4.38
N LYS A 519 20.31 52.30 5.49
CA LYS A 519 20.03 51.80 6.85
C LYS A 519 18.52 51.59 7.05
N ALA A 520 17.68 52.48 6.53
CA ALA A 520 16.23 52.34 6.59
C ALA A 520 15.75 51.12 5.78
N LEU A 521 16.30 50.88 4.59
CA LEU A 521 16.00 49.70 3.77
C LEU A 521 16.40 48.41 4.49
N ALA A 522 17.61 48.36 5.06
CA ALA A 522 18.08 47.20 5.81
C ALA A 522 17.15 46.90 7.00
N HIS A 523 16.70 47.93 7.72
CA HIS A 523 15.74 47.77 8.80
C HIS A 523 14.36 47.28 8.31
N CYS A 524 13.89 47.75 7.14
CA CYS A 524 12.68 47.21 6.52
C CYS A 524 12.83 45.72 6.19
N HIS A 525 13.95 45.32 5.59
CA HIS A 525 14.21 43.93 5.20
C HIS A 525 14.34 42.99 6.41
N VAL A 526 15.00 43.40 7.50
CA VAL A 526 15.12 42.60 8.73
C VAL A 526 13.76 42.33 9.37
N ASN A 527 12.86 43.32 9.33
CA ASN A 527 11.53 43.23 9.92
C ASN A 527 10.47 42.66 8.97
N ASP A 528 10.78 42.51 7.68
CA ASP A 528 9.94 41.87 6.65
C ASP A 528 10.78 40.92 5.75
N PRO A 529 11.36 39.85 6.33
CA PRO A 529 12.27 38.97 5.59
C PRO A 529 11.57 38.18 4.48
N GLN A 530 10.25 38.01 4.58
CA GLN A 530 9.43 37.30 3.61
C GLN A 530 8.86 38.22 2.51
N CYS A 531 9.21 39.51 2.51
CA CYS A 531 8.72 40.49 1.53
C CYS A 531 7.18 40.58 1.48
N CYS A 532 6.52 40.47 2.63
CA CYS A 532 5.05 40.52 2.73
C CYS A 532 4.49 41.90 2.38
N VAL A 533 5.25 42.97 2.58
CA VAL A 533 4.81 44.34 2.36
C VAL A 533 5.17 44.83 0.96
N GLU A 534 6.44 44.67 0.60
CA GLU A 534 7.10 45.17 -0.60
C GLU A 534 8.25 44.20 -0.96
N ASP A 535 8.63 44.12 -2.24
CA ASP A 535 9.82 43.38 -2.65
C ASP A 535 11.07 44.21 -2.33
N TRP A 536 11.66 43.94 -1.18
CA TRP A 536 12.82 44.69 -0.68
C TRP A 536 14.07 44.48 -1.53
N ASN A 537 14.20 43.34 -2.21
CA ASN A 537 15.30 43.08 -3.12
C ASN A 537 15.16 43.96 -4.37
N ALA A 538 13.96 44.05 -4.95
CA ALA A 538 13.71 44.97 -6.06
C ALA A 538 13.86 46.46 -5.67
N VAL A 539 13.51 46.84 -4.42
CA VAL A 539 13.78 48.19 -3.92
C VAL A 539 15.29 48.43 -3.77
N LYS A 540 16.02 47.45 -3.25
CA LYS A 540 17.49 47.49 -3.14
C LYS A 540 18.14 47.66 -4.50
N ASP A 541 17.75 46.84 -5.47
CA ASP A 541 18.29 46.91 -6.83
C ASP A 541 17.97 48.25 -7.52
N ARG A 542 16.84 48.88 -7.19
CA ARG A 542 16.54 50.26 -7.64
C ARG A 542 17.48 51.30 -7.03
N LEU A 543 17.79 51.19 -5.74
CA LEU A 543 18.74 52.08 -5.07
C LEU A 543 20.17 51.86 -5.56
N ASP A 544 20.61 50.61 -5.65
CA ASP A 544 21.89 50.25 -6.26
C ASP A 544 21.96 50.73 -7.72
N GLY A 545 20.88 50.60 -8.48
CA GLY A 545 20.81 51.11 -9.85
C GLY A 545 20.89 52.64 -9.95
N HIS A 546 20.50 53.36 -8.89
CA HIS A 546 20.70 54.81 -8.73
C HIS A 546 22.12 55.17 -8.36
N GLN A 547 22.66 54.53 -7.32
CA GLN A 547 24.05 54.70 -6.91
C GLN A 547 25.01 54.41 -8.06
N GLY A 548 24.76 53.35 -8.83
CA GLY A 548 25.57 52.98 -9.98
C GLY A 548 25.57 54.05 -11.09
N GLN A 549 24.41 54.64 -11.38
CA GLN A 549 24.29 55.72 -12.37
C GLN A 549 24.91 57.03 -11.90
N TYR A 550 24.80 57.36 -10.61
CA TYR A 550 25.46 58.51 -10.01
C TYR A 550 26.98 58.44 -10.23
N HIS A 551 27.58 57.32 -9.83
CA HIS A 551 29.01 57.09 -10.00
C HIS A 551 29.44 57.08 -11.46
N LEU A 552 28.66 56.46 -12.35
CA LEU A 552 28.95 56.49 -13.78
C LEU A 552 28.94 57.91 -14.35
N ARG A 553 27.92 58.72 -14.03
CA ARG A 553 27.86 60.13 -14.48
C ARG A 553 29.03 60.94 -13.96
N LYS A 554 29.43 60.72 -12.71
CA LYS A 554 30.60 61.37 -12.12
C LYS A 554 31.89 60.96 -12.82
N ALA A 555 32.07 59.67 -13.11
CA ALA A 555 33.18 59.17 -13.93
C ALA A 555 33.20 59.81 -15.32
N MET A 556 32.04 59.94 -15.98
CA MET A 556 31.94 60.58 -17.30
C MET A 556 32.21 62.09 -17.27
N ALA A 557 31.78 62.78 -16.21
CA ALA A 557 32.10 64.20 -16.01
C ALA A 557 33.62 64.39 -15.79
N LEU A 558 34.25 63.51 -15.02
CA LEU A 558 35.71 63.51 -14.85
C LEU A 558 36.42 63.27 -16.19
N LEU A 559 35.99 62.29 -16.97
CA LEU A 559 36.55 62.00 -18.31
C LEU A 559 36.47 63.19 -19.29
N GLN A 560 35.48 64.07 -19.11
CA GLN A 560 35.31 65.27 -19.93
C GLN A 560 36.17 66.46 -19.43
N ALA A 561 36.66 66.43 -18.19
CA ALA A 561 37.50 67.47 -17.62
C ALA A 561 38.95 67.37 -18.14
N GLU A 562 39.59 68.51 -18.39
CA GLU A 562 40.92 68.57 -19.01
C GLU A 562 42.07 68.00 -18.15
N ALA A 563 41.87 67.82 -16.84
CA ALA A 563 42.91 67.43 -15.87
C ALA A 563 42.63 66.11 -15.13
N ALA A 564 41.79 65.22 -15.68
CA ALA A 564 41.43 63.99 -14.99
C ALA A 564 42.54 62.92 -15.02
N SER A 565 42.78 62.26 -13.89
CA SER A 565 43.62 61.06 -13.80
C SER A 565 42.79 59.79 -13.96
N TRP A 566 43.42 58.71 -14.45
CA TRP A 566 42.76 57.40 -14.56
C TRP A 566 42.32 56.88 -13.19
N GLU A 567 43.11 57.07 -12.15
CA GLU A 567 42.78 56.62 -10.79
C GLU A 567 41.45 57.23 -10.31
N SER A 568 41.23 58.53 -10.52
CA SER A 568 39.98 59.20 -10.13
C SER A 568 38.77 58.74 -10.95
N VAL A 569 38.97 58.33 -12.20
CA VAL A 569 37.88 57.77 -13.03
C VAL A 569 37.60 56.32 -12.60
N GLU A 570 38.65 55.53 -12.36
CA GLU A 570 38.55 54.14 -11.89
C GLU A 570 37.84 54.05 -10.54
N ASP A 571 38.16 54.94 -9.59
CA ASP A 571 37.54 55.01 -8.27
C ASP A 571 36.02 55.25 -8.31
N GLU A 572 35.50 55.83 -9.41
CA GLU A 572 34.07 56.01 -9.64
C GLU A 572 33.48 54.86 -10.51
N LEU A 573 34.23 54.31 -11.47
CA LEU A 573 33.76 53.19 -12.28
C LEU A 573 33.62 51.88 -11.49
N VAL A 574 34.51 51.65 -10.52
CA VAL A 574 34.49 50.45 -9.65
C VAL A 574 33.15 50.35 -8.88
N PRO A 575 32.74 51.35 -8.07
CA PRO A 575 31.45 51.30 -7.39
C PRO A 575 30.26 51.36 -8.36
N ALA A 576 30.39 52.01 -9.52
CA ALA A 576 29.34 52.01 -10.53
C ALA A 576 28.96 50.59 -10.99
N LEU A 577 29.97 49.78 -11.35
CA LEU A 577 29.80 48.42 -11.83
C LEU A 577 29.44 47.44 -10.70
N ALA A 578 29.96 47.64 -9.48
CA ALA A 578 29.59 46.83 -8.32
C ALA A 578 28.12 47.02 -7.90
N CYS A 579 27.59 48.23 -8.06
CA CYS A 579 26.18 48.54 -7.83
C CYS A 579 25.29 48.06 -8.99
N LYS A 580 25.66 48.34 -10.24
CA LYS A 580 24.88 47.96 -11.44
C LYS A 580 25.77 47.38 -12.55
N PRO A 581 25.93 46.06 -12.61
CA PRO A 581 26.79 45.38 -13.59
C PRO A 581 26.47 45.67 -15.05
N ASP A 582 25.19 45.87 -15.39
CA ASP A 582 24.74 46.15 -16.76
C ASP A 582 25.32 47.44 -17.34
N LEU A 583 25.84 48.34 -16.49
CA LEU A 583 26.53 49.55 -16.94
C LEU A 583 27.85 49.24 -17.67
N TRP A 584 28.34 47.99 -17.62
CA TRP A 584 29.51 47.55 -18.39
C TRP A 584 29.37 47.87 -19.88
N SER A 585 28.18 47.79 -20.47
CA SER A 585 28.00 48.11 -21.89
C SER A 585 28.31 49.57 -22.24
N GLN A 586 28.21 50.49 -21.27
CA GLN A 586 28.55 51.90 -21.42
C GLN A 586 30.03 52.18 -21.08
N VAL A 587 30.65 51.31 -20.29
CA VAL A 587 32.06 51.42 -19.85
C VAL A 587 33.02 50.75 -20.85
N ALA A 588 32.65 49.57 -21.38
CA ALA A 588 33.45 48.79 -22.33
C ALA A 588 34.00 49.60 -23.53
N PRO A 589 33.25 50.55 -24.14
CA PRO A 589 33.75 51.37 -25.23
C PRO A 589 34.97 52.22 -24.89
N LEU A 590 35.19 52.57 -23.60
CA LEU A 590 36.39 53.31 -23.15
C LEU A 590 37.68 52.52 -23.41
N PHE A 591 37.59 51.20 -23.45
CA PHE A 591 38.72 50.29 -23.68
C PHE A 591 38.78 49.76 -25.11
N GLY A 592 37.98 50.30 -26.03
CA GLY A 592 37.89 49.78 -27.41
C GLY A 592 37.11 48.47 -27.54
N LEU A 593 36.48 47.96 -26.47
CA LEU A 593 35.66 46.75 -26.48
C LEU A 593 34.25 47.12 -26.96
N LEU A 594 33.90 46.71 -28.19
CA LEU A 594 32.64 47.06 -28.84
C LEU A 594 31.61 45.94 -28.71
N CYS A 595 30.45 46.26 -28.14
CA CYS A 595 29.25 45.44 -28.25
C CYS A 595 28.47 45.83 -29.52
N PRO A 596 28.03 44.89 -30.37
CA PRO A 596 27.03 45.17 -31.38
C PRO A 596 25.65 45.14 -30.71
N SER A 597 25.23 46.22 -30.04
CA SER A 597 23.83 46.34 -29.64
C SER A 597 23.25 47.75 -29.75
N GLN A 598 21.97 47.71 -30.09
CA GLN A 598 21.09 48.75 -30.60
C GLN A 598 20.85 49.88 -29.59
N GLY A 599 20.89 51.14 -30.04
CA GLY A 599 20.09 52.20 -29.40
C GLY A 599 20.77 53.54 -29.14
N GLU A 600 22.08 53.59 -28.91
CA GLU A 600 22.76 54.87 -28.60
C GLU A 600 23.57 55.39 -29.79
N SER A 601 23.43 56.70 -30.03
CA SER A 601 24.04 57.41 -31.17
C SER A 601 25.54 57.17 -31.21
N ALA A 602 26.05 56.67 -32.34
CA ALA A 602 27.47 56.44 -32.60
C ALA A 602 28.37 57.66 -32.26
N ALA A 603 27.78 58.87 -32.26
CA ALA A 603 28.42 60.11 -31.84
C ALA A 603 28.87 60.11 -30.37
N VAL A 604 28.05 59.58 -29.45
CA VAL A 604 28.37 59.53 -28.01
C VAL A 604 29.53 58.58 -27.75
N GLN A 605 29.53 57.42 -28.41
CA GLN A 605 30.62 56.45 -28.35
C GLN A 605 31.93 57.00 -28.94
N MET A 606 31.86 57.79 -30.02
CA MET A 606 33.04 58.45 -30.57
C MET A 606 33.60 59.52 -29.62
N THR A 607 32.74 60.34 -28.99
CA THR A 607 33.19 61.33 -28.00
C THR A 607 33.83 60.68 -26.78
N MET A 608 33.30 59.54 -26.31
CA MET A 608 33.89 58.79 -25.21
C MET A 608 35.26 58.22 -25.57
N ARG A 609 35.42 57.69 -26.79
CA ARG A 609 36.73 57.24 -27.28
C ARG A 609 37.75 58.37 -27.40
N ALA A 610 37.33 59.54 -27.90
CA ALA A 610 38.22 60.70 -28.00
C ALA A 610 38.64 61.21 -26.62
N ALA A 611 37.75 61.15 -25.63
CA ALA A 611 38.09 61.47 -24.24
C ALA A 611 39.04 60.44 -23.62
N ALA A 612 38.77 59.15 -23.83
CA ALA A 612 39.63 58.05 -23.37
C ALA A 612 41.03 58.12 -24.01
N ALA A 613 41.14 58.36 -25.31
CA ALA A 613 42.41 58.51 -26.01
C ALA A 613 43.26 59.62 -25.38
N ARG A 614 42.68 60.79 -25.10
CA ARG A 614 43.39 61.89 -24.40
C ARG A 614 43.91 61.49 -23.01
N LEU A 615 43.14 60.67 -22.29
CA LEU A 615 43.48 60.22 -20.94
C LEU A 615 44.55 59.11 -20.95
N PHE A 616 44.68 58.38 -22.06
CA PHE A 616 45.59 57.26 -22.23
C PHE A 616 46.87 57.58 -23.02
N ASP A 617 46.86 58.63 -23.86
CA ASP A 617 48.00 59.10 -24.68
C ASP A 617 49.11 59.82 -23.88
N ALA A 618 48.92 60.07 -22.59
CA ALA A 618 49.88 60.82 -21.76
C ALA A 618 51.08 59.98 -21.23
N GLY A 619 51.24 58.72 -21.63
CA GLY A 619 52.31 57.82 -21.16
C GLY A 619 53.09 57.13 -22.30
N PRO A 620 54.39 56.79 -22.11
CA PRO A 620 55.19 56.18 -23.16
C PRO A 620 54.80 54.70 -23.39
N GLU A 621 54.51 54.37 -24.65
CA GLU A 621 54.05 53.10 -25.24
C GLU A 621 54.72 51.80 -24.71
N PRO A 622 53.94 50.72 -24.63
CA PRO A 622 53.97 49.73 -25.71
C PRO A 622 52.56 49.43 -26.27
N ASP A 623 52.48 49.17 -27.59
CA ASP A 623 51.29 48.81 -28.38
C ASP A 623 49.93 49.18 -27.73
N GLN A 624 49.43 50.39 -28.01
CA GLN A 624 48.13 50.95 -27.59
C GLN A 624 46.97 49.96 -27.34
N ALA A 625 46.84 48.88 -28.13
CA ALA A 625 45.79 47.87 -27.99
C ALA A 625 45.95 46.97 -26.75
N ASP A 626 47.18 46.61 -26.38
CA ASP A 626 47.47 45.77 -25.21
C ASP A 626 47.32 46.54 -23.90
N GLY A 627 47.63 47.85 -23.93
CA GLY A 627 47.47 48.73 -22.77
C GLY A 627 46.01 48.90 -22.32
N LEU A 628 45.08 49.03 -23.26
CA LEU A 628 43.64 49.20 -22.97
C LEU A 628 43.01 47.94 -22.38
N SER A 629 43.33 46.77 -22.95
CA SER A 629 42.85 45.47 -22.46
C SER A 629 43.33 45.18 -21.04
N ARG A 630 44.60 45.50 -20.71
CA ARG A 630 45.11 45.37 -19.34
C ARG A 630 44.39 46.28 -18.35
N ARG A 631 44.06 47.52 -18.75
CA ARG A 631 43.30 48.45 -17.89
C ARG A 631 41.86 47.99 -17.67
N ALA A 632 41.19 47.48 -18.71
CA ALA A 632 39.88 46.85 -18.57
C ALA A 632 39.94 45.69 -17.57
N GLY A 633 40.99 44.87 -17.64
CA GLY A 633 41.23 43.78 -16.71
C GLY A 633 41.44 44.26 -15.28
N GLY A 634 42.27 45.28 -15.08
CA GLY A 634 42.49 45.89 -13.76
C GLY A 634 41.21 46.42 -13.11
N LEU A 635 40.39 47.14 -13.89
CA LEU A 635 39.08 47.62 -13.44
C LEU A 635 38.18 46.45 -13.03
N LEU A 636 38.02 45.44 -13.90
CA LEU A 636 37.17 44.28 -13.62
C LEU A 636 37.64 43.52 -12.38
N CYS A 637 38.96 43.35 -12.19
CA CYS A 637 39.51 42.73 -10.98
C CYS A 637 39.05 43.45 -9.71
N ARG A 638 39.20 44.78 -9.66
CA ARG A 638 38.77 45.58 -8.50
C ARG A 638 37.26 45.51 -8.27
N VAL A 639 36.46 45.46 -9.34
CA VAL A 639 35.01 45.32 -9.26
C VAL A 639 34.63 43.95 -8.67
N PHE A 640 35.26 42.86 -9.12
CA PHE A 640 35.02 41.52 -8.57
C PHE A 640 35.44 41.41 -7.10
N GLU A 641 36.55 42.03 -6.71
CA GLU A 641 36.98 42.13 -5.30
C GLU A 641 35.94 42.88 -4.46
N GLN A 642 35.40 43.99 -4.95
CA GLN A 642 34.37 44.77 -4.22
C GLN A 642 33.03 44.03 -4.10
N MET A 643 32.73 43.07 -4.98
CA MET A 643 31.50 42.28 -4.97
C MET A 643 31.59 41.00 -4.12
N GLN A 644 32.55 40.90 -3.20
CA GLN A 644 32.70 39.75 -2.32
C GLN A 644 31.38 39.40 -1.60
N GLY A 645 30.94 38.13 -1.71
CA GLY A 645 29.66 37.65 -1.15
C GLY A 645 28.42 37.90 -2.03
N ARG A 646 28.54 38.46 -3.24
CA ARG A 646 27.41 38.77 -4.15
C ARG A 646 27.46 37.98 -5.47
N ALA A 647 27.33 36.64 -5.42
CA ALA A 647 27.47 35.74 -6.59
C ALA A 647 26.68 36.20 -7.82
N ASN A 648 25.41 36.55 -7.60
CA ASN A 648 24.49 36.91 -8.66
C ASN A 648 24.96 38.16 -9.41
N ARG A 649 25.60 39.12 -8.71
CA ARG A 649 26.15 40.33 -9.35
C ARG A 649 27.42 40.03 -10.11
N CYS A 650 28.32 39.20 -9.57
CA CYS A 650 29.51 38.72 -10.30
C CYS A 650 29.11 38.01 -11.60
N MET A 651 28.11 37.14 -11.54
CA MET A 651 27.57 36.44 -12.70
C MET A 651 26.92 37.37 -13.73
N THR A 652 26.20 38.40 -13.27
CA THR A 652 25.58 39.39 -14.16
C THR A 652 26.64 40.24 -14.86
N LEU A 653 27.68 40.66 -14.14
CA LEU A 653 28.82 41.35 -14.72
C LEU A 653 29.53 40.48 -15.77
N TRP A 654 29.83 39.22 -15.41
CA TRP A 654 30.45 38.29 -16.34
C TRP A 654 29.64 38.11 -17.61
N ARG A 655 28.31 37.94 -17.54
CA ARG A 655 27.46 37.84 -18.74
C ARG A 655 27.57 39.08 -19.63
N CYS A 656 27.66 40.27 -19.04
CA CYS A 656 27.85 41.51 -19.81
C CYS A 656 29.24 41.55 -20.46
N VAL A 657 30.27 41.12 -19.75
CA VAL A 657 31.66 41.03 -20.26
C VAL A 657 31.74 40.00 -21.38
N GLU A 658 31.22 38.80 -21.17
CA GLU A 658 31.13 37.73 -22.16
C GLU A 658 30.39 38.18 -23.42
N ALA A 659 29.26 38.88 -23.27
CA ALA A 659 28.53 39.44 -24.41
C ALA A 659 29.37 40.46 -25.21
N THR A 660 30.24 41.23 -24.56
CA THR A 660 31.18 42.14 -25.25
C THR A 660 32.35 41.42 -25.92
N LEU A 661 32.81 40.29 -25.38
CA LEU A 661 33.98 39.56 -25.89
C LEU A 661 33.64 38.48 -26.92
N SER A 662 32.46 37.88 -26.84
CA SER A 662 32.05 36.77 -27.73
C SER A 662 32.18 37.09 -29.23
N PRO A 663 31.80 38.30 -29.73
CA PRO A 663 31.97 38.65 -31.14
C PRO A 663 33.43 38.68 -31.60
N VAL A 664 34.40 38.81 -30.69
CA VAL A 664 35.83 38.80 -31.00
C VAL A 664 36.28 37.40 -31.42
N LEU A 665 35.70 36.35 -30.84
CA LEU A 665 36.02 34.94 -31.15
C LEU A 665 35.59 34.54 -32.56
N GLU A 666 34.66 35.28 -33.15
CA GLU A 666 34.22 35.06 -34.53
C GLU A 666 35.18 35.71 -35.54
N ARG A 667 35.94 36.73 -35.14
CA ARG A 667 36.90 37.42 -36.02
C ARG A 667 38.18 36.58 -36.17
N GLU A 668 38.74 36.52 -37.37
CA GLU A 668 39.99 35.81 -37.66
C GLU A 668 41.25 36.59 -37.22
N ASN A 669 41.19 37.25 -36.05
CA ASN A 669 42.29 38.02 -35.51
C ASN A 669 42.85 37.32 -34.25
N PRO A 670 44.06 36.71 -34.31
CA PRO A 670 44.62 35.98 -33.18
C PRO A 670 44.97 36.88 -31.98
N ASP A 671 45.37 38.13 -32.23
CA ASP A 671 45.77 39.06 -31.17
C ASP A 671 44.54 39.48 -30.36
N ALA A 672 43.41 39.68 -31.04
CA ALA A 672 42.13 39.99 -30.39
C ALA A 672 41.60 38.81 -29.56
N VAL A 673 41.78 37.56 -30.03
CA VAL A 673 41.42 36.35 -29.26
C VAL A 673 42.34 36.19 -28.04
N ALA A 674 43.64 36.49 -28.17
CA ALA A 674 44.58 36.47 -27.06
C ALA A 674 44.24 37.52 -25.99
N GLN A 675 43.88 38.74 -26.40
CA GLN A 675 43.42 39.80 -25.49
C GLN A 675 42.11 39.43 -24.77
N ALA A 676 41.14 38.85 -25.48
CA ALA A 676 39.90 38.36 -24.86
C ALA A 676 40.16 37.23 -23.85
N LYS A 677 41.10 36.33 -24.15
CA LYS A 677 41.55 35.27 -23.24
C LYS A 677 42.23 35.84 -21.98
N ASP A 678 43.16 36.79 -22.14
CA ASP A 678 43.84 37.44 -21.00
C ASP A 678 42.83 38.15 -20.09
N LEU A 679 41.86 38.86 -20.67
CA LEU A 679 40.83 39.55 -19.91
C LEU A 679 39.94 38.57 -19.13
N ALA A 680 39.50 37.49 -19.77
CA ALA A 680 38.71 36.45 -19.12
C ALA A 680 39.49 35.74 -18.00
N GLN A 681 40.79 35.47 -18.21
CA GLN A 681 41.65 34.87 -17.20
C GLN A 681 41.81 35.78 -15.98
N ARG A 682 42.01 37.08 -16.17
CA ARG A 682 42.07 38.05 -15.06
C ARG A 682 40.75 38.10 -14.27
N CYS A 683 39.61 38.03 -14.94
CA CYS A 683 38.30 37.95 -14.28
C CYS A 683 38.15 36.67 -13.46
N LEU A 684 38.67 35.53 -13.97
CA LEU A 684 38.70 34.27 -13.25
C LEU A 684 39.61 34.34 -12.02
N ASP A 685 40.79 34.92 -12.16
CA ASP A 685 41.79 35.04 -11.08
C ASP A 685 41.31 35.95 -9.95
N ALA A 686 40.59 37.04 -10.30
CA ALA A 686 40.01 37.97 -9.34
C ALA A 686 38.62 37.54 -8.81
N TRP A 687 38.12 36.37 -9.22
CA TRP A 687 36.80 35.92 -8.80
C TRP A 687 36.76 35.67 -7.28
N PRO A 688 35.78 36.23 -6.54
CA PRO A 688 35.79 36.18 -5.09
C PRO A 688 35.74 34.73 -4.53
N MET A 689 36.80 34.37 -3.78
CA MET A 689 37.09 33.01 -3.30
C MET A 689 36.09 32.45 -2.26
N GLY A 690 35.27 33.28 -1.61
CA GLY A 690 34.31 32.83 -0.58
C GLY A 690 33.14 31.96 -1.09
N MET A 691 33.13 31.61 -2.37
CA MET A 691 32.09 30.83 -3.07
C MET A 691 32.58 29.46 -3.57
N THR A 692 33.81 29.06 -3.21
CA THR A 692 34.59 27.98 -3.85
C THR A 692 34.25 26.56 -3.39
N GLU A 693 33.22 26.36 -2.55
CA GLU A 693 32.94 25.06 -1.92
C GLU A 693 32.07 24.11 -2.76
N LEU A 694 31.59 24.51 -3.94
CA LEU A 694 30.71 23.68 -4.77
C LEU A 694 31.43 23.21 -6.05
N PRO A 695 31.95 21.97 -6.10
CA PRO A 695 32.64 21.45 -7.28
C PRO A 695 31.66 21.18 -8.45
N GLY A 696 32.16 21.31 -9.68
CA GLY A 696 31.47 20.90 -10.91
C GLY A 696 30.60 21.99 -11.55
N ARG A 697 29.46 21.60 -12.16
CA ARG A 697 28.53 22.53 -12.86
C ARG A 697 27.91 23.60 -11.97
N VAL A 698 28.06 23.47 -10.66
CA VAL A 698 27.53 24.38 -9.64
C VAL A 698 28.56 25.47 -9.27
N ASP A 699 29.80 25.36 -9.75
CA ASP A 699 30.82 26.40 -9.57
C ASP A 699 30.42 27.68 -10.33
N PRO A 700 30.24 28.83 -9.65
CA PRO A 700 29.89 30.09 -10.32
C PRO A 700 30.96 30.59 -11.29
N ARG A 701 32.19 30.04 -11.27
CA ARG A 701 33.26 30.35 -12.22
C ARG A 701 33.17 29.55 -13.52
N ASN A 702 32.34 28.51 -13.57
CA ASN A 702 32.21 27.62 -14.73
C ASN A 702 31.94 28.37 -16.05
N PRO A 703 31.09 29.43 -16.12
CA PRO A 703 30.90 30.19 -17.35
C PRO A 703 32.20 30.83 -17.89
N VAL A 704 33.07 31.31 -16.99
CA VAL A 704 34.37 31.89 -17.38
C VAL A 704 35.28 30.81 -17.97
N ASN A 705 35.32 29.63 -17.35
CA ASN A 705 36.09 28.49 -17.85
C ASN A 705 35.59 28.03 -19.24
N VAL A 706 34.27 27.95 -19.43
CA VAL A 706 33.65 27.62 -20.73
C VAL A 706 34.02 28.66 -21.80
N PHE A 707 34.07 29.94 -21.44
CA PHE A 707 34.53 30.98 -22.36
C PHE A 707 36.02 30.87 -22.69
N LEU A 708 36.88 30.54 -21.71
CA LEU A 708 38.30 30.28 -21.95
C LEU A 708 38.53 29.09 -22.89
N GLU A 709 37.74 28.02 -22.75
CA GLU A 709 37.72 26.92 -23.72
C GLU A 709 37.31 27.40 -25.12
N SER A 710 36.32 28.29 -25.21
CA SER A 710 35.88 28.90 -26.46
C SER A 710 36.98 29.75 -27.11
N CYS A 711 37.77 30.49 -26.33
CA CYS A 711 38.95 31.22 -26.80
C CYS A 711 40.00 30.27 -27.38
N ASP A 712 40.27 29.13 -26.72
CA ASP A 712 41.22 28.14 -27.20
C ASP A 712 40.77 27.46 -28.50
N LYS A 713 39.47 27.19 -28.65
CA LYS A 713 38.89 26.68 -29.90
C LYS A 713 39.02 27.69 -31.02
N ALA A 714 38.70 28.97 -30.79
CA ALA A 714 38.85 30.04 -31.77
C ALA A 714 40.30 30.21 -32.22
N ARG A 715 41.26 30.19 -31.28
CA ARG A 715 42.70 30.26 -31.59
C ARG A 715 43.15 29.10 -32.48
N ARG A 716 42.75 27.87 -32.14
CA ARG A 716 43.07 26.66 -32.92
C ARG A 716 42.43 26.67 -34.31
N LEU A 717 41.24 27.24 -34.47
CA LEU A 717 40.60 27.43 -35.79
C LEU A 717 41.41 28.38 -36.69
N ILE A 718 41.90 29.49 -36.14
CA ILE A 718 42.77 30.43 -36.86
C ILE A 718 44.10 29.75 -37.24
N GLU A 719 44.68 29.00 -36.32
CA GLU A 719 45.91 28.22 -36.54
C GLU A 719 45.72 27.18 -37.67
N ALA A 720 44.63 26.42 -37.65
CA ALA A 720 44.30 25.46 -38.71
C ALA A 720 44.12 26.14 -40.08
N GLY A 721 43.46 27.31 -40.11
CA GLY A 721 43.32 28.11 -41.33
C GLY A 721 44.65 28.61 -41.88
N ARG A 722 45.60 28.98 -41.01
CA ARG A 722 46.98 29.35 -41.41
C ARG A 722 47.75 28.17 -41.97
N LEU A 723 47.63 26.98 -41.38
CA LEU A 723 48.25 25.74 -41.88
C LEU A 723 47.71 25.35 -43.26
N LEU A 724 46.39 25.51 -43.46
CA LEU A 724 45.72 25.26 -44.74
C LEU A 724 46.21 26.21 -45.84
N ASN A 725 46.46 27.47 -45.50
CA ASN A 725 46.88 28.52 -46.44
C ASN A 725 48.41 28.72 -46.52
N ALA A 726 49.21 27.89 -45.84
CA ALA A 726 50.67 27.99 -45.87
C ALA A 726 51.23 27.69 -47.28
N GLN A 727 52.46 28.14 -47.56
CA GLN A 727 53.16 27.83 -48.81
C GLN A 727 54.51 27.14 -48.49
N PRO A 728 54.64 25.80 -48.69
CA PRO A 728 53.60 24.85 -49.11
C PRO A 728 52.55 24.58 -48.00
N PRO A 729 51.31 24.21 -48.37
CA PRO A 729 50.24 23.93 -47.41
C PRO A 729 50.53 22.69 -46.56
N ARG A 730 50.21 22.75 -45.27
CA ARG A 730 50.42 21.65 -44.30
C ARG A 730 49.11 20.91 -44.06
N TRP A 731 48.67 20.16 -45.07
CA TRP A 731 47.34 19.53 -45.11
C TRP A 731 47.06 18.56 -43.96
N ASP A 732 48.00 17.65 -43.65
CA ASP A 732 47.82 16.64 -42.59
C ASP A 732 47.67 17.29 -41.21
N GLU A 733 48.43 18.36 -40.95
CA GLU A 733 48.36 19.09 -39.69
C GLU A 733 47.06 19.90 -39.59
N ALA A 734 46.65 20.57 -40.66
CA ALA A 734 45.36 21.27 -40.71
C ALA A 734 44.19 20.28 -40.51
N MET A 735 44.24 19.10 -41.14
CA MET A 735 43.23 18.05 -40.99
C MET A 735 43.13 17.56 -39.54
N ASN A 736 44.27 17.35 -38.88
CA ASN A 736 44.30 16.90 -37.49
C ASN A 736 43.72 17.97 -36.56
N VAL A 737 44.14 19.23 -36.70
CA VAL A 737 43.64 20.33 -35.86
C VAL A 737 42.13 20.56 -36.05
N TYR A 738 41.63 20.60 -37.29
CA TYR A 738 40.18 20.72 -37.55
C TYR A 738 39.40 19.52 -37.02
N GLY A 739 39.96 18.32 -37.14
CA GLY A 739 39.35 17.11 -36.62
C GLY A 739 39.23 17.08 -35.10
N ASP A 740 40.31 17.40 -34.40
CA ASP A 740 40.34 17.48 -32.94
C ASP A 740 39.34 18.54 -32.44
N LEU A 741 39.20 19.66 -33.15
CA LEU A 741 38.21 20.69 -32.85
C LEU A 741 36.76 20.21 -33.02
N LEU A 742 36.48 19.43 -34.06
CA LEU A 742 35.16 18.80 -34.26
C LEU A 742 34.87 17.77 -33.17
N ASP A 743 35.88 17.02 -32.73
CA ASP A 743 35.72 16.02 -31.66
C ASP A 743 35.51 16.66 -30.27
N LEU A 744 36.13 17.82 -30.01
CA LEU A 744 35.90 18.65 -28.83
C LEU A 744 34.53 19.34 -28.83
N GLY A 745 33.96 19.61 -30.01
CA GLY A 745 32.70 20.32 -30.19
C GLY A 745 32.88 21.84 -30.26
N LEU A 746 32.14 22.48 -31.16
CA LEU A 746 32.27 23.91 -31.49
C LEU A 746 31.09 24.71 -30.92
N ASP A 747 31.34 25.97 -30.58
CA ASP A 747 30.40 26.77 -29.79
C ASP A 747 29.45 27.60 -30.66
N THR A 748 29.89 27.96 -31.88
CA THR A 748 29.08 28.75 -32.82
C THR A 748 28.94 28.11 -34.20
N ARG A 749 27.82 28.44 -34.89
CA ARG A 749 27.59 28.01 -36.27
C ARG A 749 28.71 28.46 -37.21
N ASP A 750 29.26 29.65 -36.98
CA ASP A 750 30.35 30.16 -37.80
C ASP A 750 31.66 29.37 -37.58
N GLN A 751 31.99 29.04 -36.32
CA GLN A 751 33.10 28.13 -36.02
C GLN A 751 32.91 26.77 -36.70
N LEU A 752 31.70 26.19 -36.64
CA LEU A 752 31.38 24.93 -37.32
C LEU A 752 31.50 25.03 -38.84
N LYS A 753 31.03 26.13 -39.43
CA LYS A 753 31.17 26.39 -40.87
C LYS A 753 32.64 26.40 -41.27
N ARG A 754 33.48 27.13 -40.53
CA ARG A 754 34.93 27.22 -40.78
C ARG A 754 35.61 25.86 -40.60
N ALA A 755 35.29 25.14 -39.53
CA ALA A 755 35.85 23.81 -39.27
C ALA A 755 35.43 22.78 -40.32
N ALA A 756 34.15 22.75 -40.70
CA ALA A 756 33.63 21.81 -41.71
C ALA A 756 34.26 22.06 -43.09
N THR A 757 34.34 23.33 -43.48
CA THR A 757 34.96 23.74 -44.74
C THR A 757 36.45 23.44 -44.76
N GLY A 758 37.17 23.83 -43.70
CA GLY A 758 38.60 23.60 -43.57
C GLY A 758 38.97 22.12 -43.48
N TYR A 759 38.18 21.32 -42.77
CA TYR A 759 38.37 19.87 -42.68
C TYR A 759 38.17 19.19 -44.04
N TYR A 760 37.11 19.55 -44.78
CA TYR A 760 36.89 19.03 -46.13
C TYR A 760 38.05 19.38 -47.08
N LEU A 761 38.48 20.64 -47.08
CA LEU A 761 39.61 21.08 -47.88
C LEU A 761 40.92 20.39 -47.48
N ALA A 762 41.14 20.11 -46.20
CA ALA A 762 42.33 19.40 -45.76
C ALA A 762 42.29 17.90 -46.13
N ALA A 763 41.17 17.22 -45.88
CA ALA A 763 41.08 15.76 -45.96
C ALA A 763 40.66 15.21 -47.33
N CYS A 764 39.93 15.99 -48.14
CA CYS A 764 39.25 15.49 -49.34
C CYS A 764 39.63 16.22 -50.64
N HIS A 765 40.53 17.21 -50.61
CA HIS A 765 40.82 18.06 -51.77
C HIS A 765 41.41 17.34 -52.99
N GLU A 766 42.13 16.22 -52.82
CA GLU A 766 42.69 15.48 -53.95
C GLU A 766 41.71 14.46 -54.56
N GLY A 767 40.69 14.04 -53.79
CA GLY A 767 39.77 12.97 -54.18
C GLY A 767 38.61 13.40 -55.08
N ASP A 768 38.23 14.69 -55.05
CA ASP A 768 37.01 15.18 -55.71
C ASP A 768 37.33 16.18 -56.83
N ALA A 769 36.63 16.09 -57.97
CA ALA A 769 36.76 17.07 -59.06
C ALA A 769 36.26 18.47 -58.66
N ARG A 770 36.83 19.53 -59.23
CA ARG A 770 36.54 20.94 -58.84
C ARG A 770 35.06 21.32 -58.80
N HIS A 771 34.23 20.77 -59.70
CA HIS A 771 32.78 21.05 -59.72
C HIS A 771 32.05 20.33 -58.57
N VAL A 772 32.47 19.10 -58.23
CA VAL A 772 32.00 18.34 -57.05
C VAL A 772 32.39 19.07 -55.77
N GLN A 773 33.63 19.57 -55.69
CA GLN A 773 34.10 20.35 -54.54
C GLN A 773 33.25 21.58 -54.25
N ARG A 774 32.90 22.37 -55.28
CA ARG A 774 32.01 23.53 -55.12
C ARG A 774 30.63 23.14 -54.60
N ARG A 775 30.07 22.03 -55.11
CA ARG A 775 28.75 21.53 -54.69
C ARG A 775 28.78 21.06 -53.25
N ILE A 776 29.81 20.31 -52.83
CA ILE A 776 30.00 19.87 -51.44
C ILE A 776 30.16 21.07 -50.51
N LEU A 777 31.03 22.04 -50.83
CA LEU A 777 31.22 23.24 -50.01
C LEU A 777 29.92 24.02 -49.83
N SER A 778 29.15 24.25 -50.91
CA SER A 778 27.83 24.92 -50.81
C SER A 778 26.83 24.12 -49.97
N GLY A 779 26.86 22.79 -50.08
CA GLY A 779 26.02 21.88 -49.30
C GLY A 779 26.38 21.89 -47.82
N LEU A 780 27.67 21.99 -47.48
CA LEU A 780 28.14 22.12 -46.10
C LEU A 780 27.70 23.46 -45.50
N GLU A 781 27.80 24.56 -46.24
CA GLU A 781 27.29 25.86 -45.78
C GLU A 781 25.79 25.84 -45.51
N ALA A 782 25.00 25.26 -46.42
CA ALA A 782 23.55 25.10 -46.25
C ALA A 782 23.20 24.19 -45.07
N TRP A 783 23.95 23.10 -44.90
CA TRP A 783 23.78 22.17 -43.79
C TRP A 783 24.05 22.85 -42.44
N VAL A 784 25.11 23.64 -42.31
CA VAL A 784 25.40 24.39 -41.08
C VAL A 784 24.32 25.46 -40.82
N ALA A 785 23.87 26.17 -41.87
CA ALA A 785 22.86 27.23 -41.74
C ALA A 785 21.51 26.71 -41.21
N GLN A 786 21.13 25.48 -41.56
CA GLN A 786 19.88 24.83 -41.14
C GLN A 786 19.92 24.26 -39.71
N ARG A 787 21.08 24.25 -39.03
CA ARG A 787 21.20 23.69 -37.69
C ARG A 787 20.78 24.69 -36.61
N PRO A 788 19.99 24.26 -35.59
CA PRO A 788 19.77 25.08 -34.41
C PRO A 788 21.10 25.22 -33.63
N GLN A 789 21.30 26.38 -32.98
CA GLN A 789 22.54 26.68 -32.26
C GLN A 789 22.89 25.59 -31.22
N ASP A 790 21.89 25.06 -30.52
CA ASP A 790 22.06 24.02 -29.49
C ASP A 790 22.57 22.68 -30.04
N ALA A 791 22.38 22.41 -31.33
CA ALA A 791 22.88 21.20 -31.98
C ALA A 791 24.34 21.31 -32.41
N VAL A 792 24.87 22.53 -32.56
CA VAL A 792 26.24 22.78 -33.04
C VAL A 792 27.29 22.13 -32.13
N VAL A 793 27.12 22.29 -30.81
CA VAL A 793 28.05 21.78 -29.79
C VAL A 793 28.15 20.25 -29.77
N ARG A 794 27.16 19.55 -30.35
CA ARG A 794 27.08 18.07 -30.38
C ARG A 794 27.63 17.45 -31.64
N ILE A 795 27.87 18.24 -32.68
CA ILE A 795 28.40 17.73 -33.94
C ILE A 795 29.84 17.28 -33.73
N ARG A 796 30.15 16.07 -34.19
CA ARG A 796 31.48 15.46 -34.14
C ARG A 796 32.01 15.21 -35.54
N ARG A 797 33.28 14.84 -35.62
CA ARG A 797 33.96 14.52 -36.89
C ARG A 797 33.24 13.45 -37.70
N LYS A 798 32.69 12.43 -37.03
CA LYS A 798 31.92 11.34 -37.66
C LYS A 798 30.65 11.84 -38.35
N ASP A 799 29.95 12.77 -37.74
CA ASP A 799 28.71 13.34 -38.29
C ASP A 799 29.02 14.15 -39.55
N LEU A 800 30.11 14.94 -39.51
CA LEU A 800 30.59 15.68 -40.67
C LEU A 800 30.97 14.73 -41.82
N MET A 801 31.67 13.63 -41.53
CA MET A 801 32.05 12.64 -42.54
C MET A 801 30.83 11.99 -43.21
N GLN A 802 29.77 11.70 -42.46
CA GLN A 802 28.52 11.18 -43.03
C GLN A 802 27.84 12.21 -43.94
N VAL A 803 27.86 13.49 -43.56
CA VAL A 803 27.31 14.57 -44.37
C VAL A 803 28.11 14.76 -45.66
N ILE A 804 29.44 14.74 -45.59
CA ILE A 804 30.31 14.82 -46.78
C ILE A 804 30.03 13.65 -47.71
N ALA A 805 29.91 12.42 -47.19
CA ALA A 805 29.57 11.24 -48.01
C ALA A 805 28.20 11.36 -48.69
N GLY A 806 27.18 11.85 -47.97
CA GLY A 806 25.85 12.08 -48.54
C GLY A 806 25.83 13.19 -49.59
N LEU A 807 26.55 14.28 -49.37
CA LEU A 807 26.69 15.38 -50.34
C LEU A 807 27.47 14.93 -51.59
N ARG A 808 28.46 14.04 -51.43
CA ARG A 808 29.21 13.44 -52.55
C ARG A 808 28.31 12.55 -53.41
N ALA A 809 27.52 11.66 -52.80
CA ALA A 809 26.55 10.84 -53.51
C ALA A 809 25.51 11.68 -54.28
N ALA A 810 25.00 12.75 -53.66
CA ALA A 810 24.07 13.67 -54.30
C ALA A 810 24.70 14.56 -55.40
N ALA A 811 26.03 14.70 -55.39
CA ALA A 811 26.77 15.42 -56.42
C ALA A 811 27.00 14.55 -57.67
N ASP A 812 27.13 13.23 -57.50
CA ASP A 812 27.23 12.25 -58.58
C ASP A 812 25.86 11.97 -59.25
N ASP A 813 24.76 12.11 -58.50
CA ASP A 813 23.38 11.77 -58.96
C ASP A 813 22.63 12.87 -59.76
N GLY A 814 23.31 13.76 -60.51
CA GLY A 814 22.62 14.28 -61.71
C GLY A 814 23.15 15.54 -62.40
N PRO A 815 22.68 15.84 -63.64
CA PRO A 815 22.09 14.94 -64.65
C PRO A 815 22.99 14.78 -65.90
N ASN A 816 22.99 13.59 -66.49
CA ASN A 816 23.39 13.41 -67.88
C ASN A 816 22.42 14.20 -68.78
N GLU A 817 23.01 14.97 -69.68
CA GLU A 817 22.38 15.62 -70.83
C GLU A 817 21.45 14.64 -71.55
N THR A 818 20.16 14.98 -71.65
CA THR A 818 19.32 14.49 -72.76
C THR A 818 19.35 15.56 -73.85
N GLN A 819 20.13 15.27 -74.87
CA GLN A 819 19.98 15.87 -76.19
C GLN A 819 18.57 15.59 -76.74
N GLY A 820 17.99 16.61 -77.38
CA GLY A 820 17.25 16.43 -78.63
C GLY A 820 15.73 16.41 -78.54
N GLY A 821 15.12 17.34 -79.29
CA GLY A 821 13.76 17.17 -79.83
C GLY A 821 12.83 18.35 -79.56
N GLY A 822 12.83 19.31 -80.49
CA GLY A 822 11.89 20.43 -80.45
C GLY A 822 10.44 20.00 -80.68
N HIS A 823 9.52 20.71 -80.03
CA HIS A 823 8.35 21.32 -80.67
C HIS A 823 7.61 22.18 -79.63
N ALA A 824 7.48 23.47 -79.90
CA ALA A 824 6.38 24.29 -79.42
C ALA A 824 5.24 24.25 -80.47
N PRO A 825 4.04 24.80 -80.20
CA PRO A 825 3.24 24.82 -78.97
C PRO A 825 1.78 24.35 -79.25
N GLN A 826 0.97 24.04 -78.23
CA GLN A 826 -0.48 24.15 -78.40
C GLN A 826 -1.24 24.55 -77.14
N GLU A 827 -1.98 25.63 -77.31
CA GLU A 827 -2.94 26.23 -76.39
C GLU A 827 -4.13 25.31 -76.06
N LYS A 828 -4.65 25.50 -74.84
CA LYS A 828 -6.06 25.51 -74.38
C LYS A 828 -6.03 25.11 -72.91
N GLY A 829 -6.61 25.80 -71.95
CA GLY A 829 -7.64 26.81 -71.92
C GLY A 829 -8.29 26.69 -70.54
N ARG A 830 -8.63 27.83 -69.94
CA ARG A 830 -9.52 28.04 -68.78
C ARG A 830 -10.52 26.90 -68.51
N SER A 831 -10.77 26.52 -67.26
CA SER A 831 -11.70 27.20 -66.34
C SER A 831 -11.92 26.41 -65.04
N ASP A 832 -11.99 27.17 -63.94
CA ASP A 832 -12.88 27.05 -62.78
C ASP A 832 -12.85 25.77 -61.91
N ALA A 833 -12.28 25.88 -60.70
CA ALA A 833 -13.01 26.26 -59.47
C ALA A 833 -12.03 26.60 -58.34
#